data_AF-A0A8C4WL78-F1
#
_entry.id   AF-A0A8C4WL78-F1
#
_cell.length_a   1.000
_cell.length_b   1.000
_cell.length_c   1.000
_cell.angle_alpha   90.00
_cell.angle_beta   90.00
_cell.angle_gamma   90.00
#
_symmetry.space_group_name_H-M   'P 1'
#
loop_
_entity.id
_entity.type
_entity.pdbx_description
1 polymer ?
#
loop_
_entity_poly.entity_id
_entity_poly.type
_entity_poly.pdbx_seq_one_letter_code
_entity_poly.pdbx_strand_id
1 'polypeptide(L)'
;MSAAPRGGDPLPPHASCSQMWGPSAPPCQLLPGVGTACPPMSAASRCGDPCHPRQLLPRVWGPSVPTPTPAAPRGGDPCHPCQLLPGVWVCPSFRVAGCDPIAPPLHTRGGAATPCNLPGPSPLRGWLGDPTLSVLEIWGAEYQESNALLLRPADAELLQRLGQRERCPVDIVGTITGDGRIVLVDDLEAPVTDVAPVKPGGKTTSVDLQLETVLGNMPRKEFVLSRRSPALRPLCLPPGLSVGGALERVLRLPAVASKRYLTNKVDRSVTGLVAQQQCVGPLHTPLADVAVVALSPFETVGAATALGEQPLKGLIDPGAGARLAVGEALTNLVFARVTDLRDVKCSGNWMWAAKQAGEGAALVDACGAMCQVMAQLGVAVDGGKDSLSMAARVGTDIVVAPGTLVVSAYAVCPDITATVTPDLKCPDGKGALLYVGLCPERHRLGGSALAQCYAQLGDRCPDLESPGTLAACFRLTQQLLQESVLSAGHDVSDGGLVTCLLEMAFAGNCGLQVEMVAPGASALEVLFAEELGLVLEVPSAAAGDVCRRYEEAGVRCLPIGHTGPPGPQSMVRLRVNGQEELARPVGELRALWEATSFQLERLQASPHCVEQEERGLAQRQGPTFTLTFDPAAKPPLLCPRVAVLREEGSNGDREMVAAFVMAGFQAWDVTMQDLCTGELTLESFRGLVFVGGFSYADVLGSAKGWAASVTFNPRARAQFEAFRRRRDTFSLGVCNGCQLMALLGWVGGESPQSDPTDGAVRPGVLLAPNDSGRFESRFVALAIEESPAVMLRGMAGSTLGIWVAHGEGRMRFRSPEVLAAVTSGGLAPLRYVDDQGQPTQEYPLNPNGSPLGIAGLCSPDGRHLAMMPHPERCVLPWQWAWMPPAWRRTMEVSPWLRMFQNACEWCLSC
;
A
#
# COMPACT_ATOMS: atom_id res chain seq x y z
N MET A 1 3.77 -39.67 -51.18
CA MET A 1 2.93 -40.82 -50.75
C MET A 1 2.06 -40.29 -49.60
N SER A 2 0.89 -39.68 -49.88
CA SER A 2 -0.43 -40.32 -50.00
C SER A 2 -0.74 -41.23 -48.79
N ALA A 3 -1.82 -41.15 -48.01
CA ALA A 3 -3.07 -40.40 -48.06
C ALA A 3 -3.79 -40.60 -46.69
N ALA A 4 -4.73 -39.72 -46.33
CA ALA A 4 -5.84 -39.99 -45.37
C ALA A 4 -6.94 -40.86 -46.06
N PRO A 5 -8.18 -41.14 -45.54
CA PRO A 5 -8.87 -40.78 -44.28
C PRO A 5 -9.84 -41.87 -43.69
N ARG A 6 -10.79 -41.45 -42.83
CA ARG A 6 -12.06 -42.07 -42.29
C ARG A 6 -11.96 -42.44 -40.80
N GLY A 7 -12.85 -42.08 -39.88
CA GLY A 7 -14.17 -41.42 -39.87
C GLY A 7 -15.04 -42.04 -38.76
N GLY A 8 -15.78 -41.24 -37.97
CA GLY A 8 -16.94 -41.68 -37.19
C GLY A 8 -16.92 -41.40 -35.67
N ASP A 9 -17.75 -40.46 -35.24
CA ASP A 9 -18.15 -40.17 -33.84
C ASP A 9 -18.93 -41.32 -33.17
N PRO A 10 -19.14 -41.28 -31.84
CA PRO A 10 -20.44 -40.76 -31.37
C PRO A 10 -20.37 -39.77 -30.19
N LEU A 11 -21.38 -38.90 -30.19
CA LEU A 11 -21.73 -37.80 -29.29
C LEU A 11 -21.94 -38.19 -27.79
N PRO A 12 -21.81 -37.21 -26.87
CA PRO A 12 -22.36 -37.24 -25.51
C PRO A 12 -23.84 -36.78 -25.48
N PRO A 13 -24.61 -37.11 -24.42
CA PRO A 13 -26.02 -36.74 -24.32
C PRO A 13 -26.25 -35.25 -23.98
N HIS A 14 -27.16 -34.65 -24.77
CA HIS A 14 -28.00 -33.46 -24.52
C HIS A 14 -28.75 -33.56 -23.16
N ALA A 15 -29.35 -32.52 -22.55
CA ALA A 15 -30.11 -31.36 -23.04
C ALA A 15 -30.31 -30.38 -21.85
N SER A 16 -30.78 -29.12 -21.94
CA SER A 16 -31.60 -28.45 -22.96
C SER A 16 -31.60 -26.91 -22.77
N CYS A 17 -31.42 -26.18 -23.88
CA CYS A 17 -31.98 -24.84 -24.19
C CYS A 17 -33.54 -24.83 -24.10
N SER A 18 -34.34 -23.76 -24.17
CA SER A 18 -34.30 -22.48 -24.92
C SER A 18 -35.60 -21.67 -24.69
N GLN A 19 -35.54 -20.34 -24.89
CA GLN A 19 -36.53 -19.45 -25.58
C GLN A 19 -37.93 -19.23 -24.95
N MET A 20 -38.69 -18.14 -25.15
CA MET A 20 -38.79 -16.98 -26.07
C MET A 20 -39.60 -15.89 -25.27
N TRP A 21 -39.59 -14.58 -25.58
CA TRP A 21 -40.50 -13.91 -26.53
C TRP A 21 -40.11 -12.42 -26.63
N GLY A 22 -40.04 -11.88 -27.85
CA GLY A 22 -40.14 -10.44 -28.14
C GLY A 22 -41.60 -10.04 -28.46
N PRO A 23 -41.89 -8.75 -28.76
CA PRO A 23 -41.99 -8.40 -30.19
C PRO A 23 -41.51 -6.97 -30.63
N SER A 24 -40.98 -6.94 -31.86
CA SER A 24 -40.97 -5.96 -32.98
C SER A 24 -41.46 -4.47 -32.89
N ALA A 25 -40.54 -3.50 -33.15
CA ALA A 25 -40.37 -2.52 -34.29
C ALA A 25 -41.58 -1.85 -35.05
N PRO A 26 -41.46 -0.73 -35.86
CA PRO A 26 -40.42 0.35 -36.05
C PRO A 26 -41.01 1.81 -36.28
N PRO A 27 -40.54 2.72 -37.20
CA PRO A 27 -39.86 4.01 -36.95
C PRO A 27 -40.61 5.29 -37.44
N CYS A 28 -40.09 6.51 -37.18
CA CYS A 28 -40.48 7.71 -37.95
C CYS A 28 -39.40 8.82 -38.01
N GLN A 29 -39.35 9.49 -39.17
CA GLN A 29 -38.35 10.43 -39.69
C GLN A 29 -38.79 11.93 -39.57
N LEU A 30 -37.79 12.83 -39.67
CA LEU A 30 -37.77 14.22 -40.23
C LEU A 30 -38.29 15.46 -39.44
N LEU A 31 -37.32 16.33 -39.04
CA LEU A 31 -37.10 17.81 -39.20
C LEU A 31 -38.27 18.78 -39.58
N PRO A 32 -38.10 20.14 -39.59
CA PRO A 32 -37.58 21.11 -38.59
C PRO A 32 -38.43 22.43 -38.51
N GLY A 33 -38.05 23.41 -37.66
CA GLY A 33 -38.39 24.84 -37.86
C GLY A 33 -38.44 25.69 -36.57
N VAL A 34 -37.55 26.65 -36.33
CA VAL A 34 -37.42 28.06 -36.84
C VAL A 34 -37.91 29.08 -35.80
N GLY A 35 -37.00 30.03 -35.47
CA GLY A 35 -37.29 31.41 -35.05
C GLY A 35 -37.25 31.63 -33.53
N THR A 36 -36.67 32.69 -32.95
CA THR A 36 -36.09 33.97 -33.42
C THR A 36 -35.45 34.63 -32.16
N ALA A 37 -34.21 35.12 -32.22
CA ALA A 37 -33.78 36.53 -32.07
C ALA A 37 -34.62 37.38 -31.08
N CYS A 38 -34.10 38.08 -30.06
CA CYS A 38 -33.05 39.12 -30.06
C CYS A 38 -32.73 39.58 -28.60
N PRO A 39 -31.70 40.44 -28.37
CA PRO A 39 -30.94 40.62 -27.12
C PRO A 39 -31.12 42.04 -26.48
N PRO A 40 -30.07 42.76 -26.02
CA PRO A 40 -29.35 42.71 -24.73
C PRO A 40 -29.43 44.05 -23.95
N MET A 41 -28.89 44.15 -22.73
CA MET A 41 -28.38 45.43 -22.21
C MET A 41 -27.11 45.28 -21.37
N SER A 42 -26.19 46.18 -21.67
CA SER A 42 -24.81 46.39 -21.23
C SER A 42 -24.67 47.48 -20.15
N ALA A 43 -23.60 47.42 -19.34
CA ALA A 43 -22.75 48.54 -18.87
C ALA A 43 -21.81 47.99 -17.75
N ALA A 44 -20.47 47.92 -17.84
CA ALA A 44 -19.44 48.99 -17.86
C ALA A 44 -19.66 50.00 -16.71
N SER A 45 -18.76 50.26 -15.75
CA SER A 45 -17.35 50.71 -15.83
C SER A 45 -16.88 51.03 -14.37
N ARG A 46 -15.67 50.69 -13.90
CA ARG A 46 -14.35 51.39 -13.91
C ARG A 46 -13.94 52.07 -12.58
N CYS A 47 -12.63 51.93 -12.30
CA CYS A 47 -11.71 52.73 -11.44
C CYS A 47 -11.83 52.58 -9.92
N GLY A 48 -10.77 52.51 -9.10
CA GLY A 48 -9.32 52.60 -9.31
C GLY A 48 -8.60 52.59 -7.93
N ASP A 49 -7.39 52.02 -7.90
CA ASP A 49 -6.38 52.03 -6.80
C ASP A 49 -5.87 53.46 -6.46
N PRO A 50 -5.07 53.75 -5.38
CA PRO A 50 -4.04 52.89 -4.74
C PRO A 50 -3.77 53.07 -3.21
N CYS A 51 -2.79 52.29 -2.70
CA CYS A 51 -1.84 52.55 -1.58
C CYS A 51 -1.86 51.60 -0.36
N HIS A 52 -0.80 50.77 -0.26
CA HIS A 52 -0.22 50.17 0.96
C HIS A 52 0.73 51.17 1.68
N PRO A 53 1.37 50.90 2.85
CA PRO A 53 1.32 49.73 3.75
C PRO A 53 1.15 50.09 5.26
N ARG A 54 0.75 49.13 6.11
CA ARG A 54 1.27 48.99 7.49
C ARG A 54 0.81 47.69 8.15
N GLN A 55 1.79 46.95 8.67
CA GLN A 55 1.62 45.84 9.61
C GLN A 55 0.88 46.32 10.86
N LEU A 56 -0.12 45.58 11.32
CA LEU A 56 -0.54 45.49 12.72
C LEU A 56 -1.39 44.21 12.90
N LEU A 57 -1.00 43.42 13.90
CA LEU A 57 -1.64 42.18 14.38
C LEU A 57 -3.14 42.39 14.71
N PRO A 58 -4.07 41.46 14.40
CA PRO A 58 -5.42 41.54 14.90
C PRO A 58 -5.62 40.65 16.15
N ARG A 59 -6.13 41.25 17.23
CA ARG A 59 -6.95 40.56 18.23
C ARG A 59 -8.40 40.96 18.00
N VAL A 60 -9.24 39.94 17.80
CA VAL A 60 -10.67 39.79 18.15
C VAL A 60 -11.63 40.84 17.61
N TRP A 61 -12.59 40.41 16.78
CA TRP A 61 -14.05 40.55 16.96
C TRP A 61 -14.71 39.77 15.81
N GLY A 62 -15.65 38.88 16.13
CA GLY A 62 -16.32 37.98 15.16
C GLY A 62 -17.31 38.69 14.24
N PRO A 63 -17.80 37.97 13.23
CA PRO A 63 -19.26 37.84 13.14
C PRO A 63 -19.74 36.42 12.77
N SER A 64 -20.86 36.05 13.39
CA SER A 64 -21.95 35.19 12.88
C SER A 64 -21.64 34.32 11.65
N VAL A 65 -21.33 33.06 11.91
CA VAL A 65 -21.29 31.97 10.92
C VAL A 65 -22.69 31.37 10.82
N PRO A 66 -23.31 31.26 9.62
CA PRO A 66 -24.33 30.23 9.41
C PRO A 66 -23.60 28.90 9.43
N THR A 67 -23.81 28.12 10.49
CA THR A 67 -23.22 26.79 10.69
C THR A 67 -23.43 25.93 9.45
N PRO A 68 -22.38 25.59 8.69
CA PRO A 68 -22.43 24.37 7.90
C PRO A 68 -22.44 23.23 8.92
N THR A 69 -23.33 22.26 8.73
CA THR A 69 -23.27 20.99 9.45
C THR A 69 -21.82 20.49 9.35
N PRO A 70 -21.05 20.38 10.45
CA PRO A 70 -19.78 19.70 10.39
C PRO A 70 -20.07 18.29 9.92
N ALA A 71 -19.31 17.77 8.96
CA ALA A 71 -19.20 16.32 8.84
C ALA A 71 -18.89 15.80 10.25
N ALA A 72 -19.72 14.91 10.78
CA ALA A 72 -19.46 14.33 12.09
C ALA A 72 -18.03 13.78 12.09
N PRO A 73 -17.20 14.08 13.11
CA PRO A 73 -15.87 13.50 13.20
C PRO A 73 -16.02 11.98 13.18
N ARG A 74 -15.36 11.31 12.24
CA ARG A 74 -15.28 9.84 12.23
C ARG A 74 -14.30 9.42 13.32
N GLY A 75 -14.74 8.53 14.21
CA GLY A 75 -13.84 7.77 15.07
C GLY A 75 -13.49 6.46 14.38
N GLY A 76 -12.22 6.08 14.36
CA GLY A 76 -11.79 4.76 13.90
C GLY A 76 -10.92 4.11 14.96
N ASP A 77 -11.13 2.81 15.20
CA ASP A 77 -10.30 1.99 16.08
C ASP A 77 -9.66 0.87 15.24
N PRO A 78 -8.41 1.02 14.78
CA PRO A 78 -7.79 0.05 13.88
C PRO A 78 -7.51 -1.32 14.53
N CYS A 79 -7.59 -1.45 15.87
CA CYS A 79 -7.46 -2.74 16.53
C CYS A 79 -8.71 -3.60 16.45
N HIS A 80 -9.89 -2.98 16.42
CA HIS A 80 -11.14 -3.73 16.33
C HIS A 80 -11.31 -4.48 14.98
N PRO A 81 -10.92 -3.95 13.80
CA PRO A 81 -10.82 -4.71 12.55
C PRO A 81 -9.81 -5.86 12.65
N CYS A 82 -8.70 -5.67 13.38
CA CYS A 82 -7.73 -6.74 13.60
C CYS A 82 -8.29 -7.87 14.50
N GLN A 83 -9.35 -7.62 15.29
CA GLN A 83 -10.12 -8.64 16.01
C GLN A 83 -11.21 -9.29 15.12
N LEU A 84 -11.88 -8.49 14.29
CA LEU A 84 -12.91 -8.94 13.36
C LEU A 84 -12.36 -9.84 12.25
N LEU A 85 -11.21 -9.47 11.71
CA LEU A 85 -10.60 -10.16 10.58
C LEU A 85 -10.35 -11.64 10.94
N PRO A 86 -9.64 -12.03 12.01
CA PRO A 86 -9.49 -13.43 12.40
C PRO A 86 -10.82 -14.19 12.50
N GLY A 87 -11.86 -13.61 13.11
CA GLY A 87 -13.20 -14.22 13.17
C GLY A 87 -13.84 -14.43 11.79
N VAL A 88 -13.63 -13.49 10.86
CA VAL A 88 -14.08 -13.55 9.46
C VAL A 88 -13.20 -14.46 8.60
N TRP A 89 -11.91 -14.64 8.90
CA TRP A 89 -10.95 -15.48 8.15
C TRP A 89 -10.93 -16.95 8.60
N VAL A 90 -11.22 -17.23 9.88
CA VAL A 90 -11.34 -18.59 10.39
C VAL A 90 -12.51 -19.32 9.73
N CYS A 91 -13.61 -18.63 9.43
CA CYS A 91 -14.78 -19.24 8.81
C CYS A 91 -14.56 -19.76 7.37
N PRO A 92 -13.96 -19.00 6.42
CA PRO A 92 -13.58 -19.50 5.09
C PRO A 92 -12.49 -20.57 5.12
N SER A 93 -11.64 -20.61 6.15
CA SER A 93 -10.61 -21.66 6.31
C SER A 93 -11.24 -23.05 6.50
N PHE A 94 -12.50 -23.11 6.97
CA PHE A 94 -13.30 -24.33 7.00
C PHE A 94 -13.92 -24.74 5.66
N ARG A 95 -13.84 -23.92 4.59
CA ARG A 95 -14.24 -24.34 3.22
C ARG A 95 -13.42 -25.51 2.72
N VAL A 96 -12.15 -25.60 3.11
CA VAL A 96 -11.27 -26.73 2.75
C VAL A 96 -11.66 -28.01 3.49
N ALA A 97 -12.40 -27.89 4.61
CA ALA A 97 -12.82 -29.02 5.45
C ALA A 97 -14.34 -29.36 5.34
N GLY A 98 -15.12 -28.65 4.51
CA GLY A 98 -16.55 -28.92 4.31
C GLY A 98 -17.49 -28.47 5.44
N CYS A 99 -16.99 -27.67 6.39
CA CYS A 99 -17.72 -27.23 7.59
C CYS A 99 -17.82 -25.70 7.65
N ASP A 100 -18.24 -25.03 6.56
CA ASP A 100 -18.39 -23.57 6.54
C ASP A 100 -19.61 -23.15 7.41
N PRO A 101 -19.43 -22.42 8.51
CA PRO A 101 -20.55 -21.91 9.31
C PRO A 101 -21.26 -20.72 8.67
N ILE A 102 -20.60 -20.02 7.74
CA ILE A 102 -21.14 -18.81 7.11
C ILE A 102 -21.94 -19.20 5.86
N ALA A 103 -23.24 -18.92 5.88
CA ALA A 103 -24.01 -18.86 4.65
C ALA A 103 -23.78 -17.47 4.02
N PRO A 104 -23.35 -17.35 2.75
CA PRO A 104 -23.28 -16.03 2.10
C PRO A 104 -24.64 -15.32 2.18
N PRO A 105 -24.68 -14.00 2.45
CA PRO A 105 -23.61 -12.99 2.33
C PRO A 105 -23.05 -12.39 3.64
N LEU A 106 -21.80 -11.90 3.57
CA LEU A 106 -21.15 -11.00 4.54
C LEU A 106 -21.24 -9.56 4.02
N HIS A 107 -21.66 -8.60 4.85
CA HIS A 107 -21.78 -7.18 4.47
C HIS A 107 -21.10 -6.25 5.49
N THR A 108 -20.26 -5.35 4.98
CA THR A 108 -19.68 -4.25 5.76
C THR A 108 -20.73 -3.17 6.05
N ARG A 109 -20.77 -2.66 7.27
CA ARG A 109 -21.58 -1.48 7.62
C ARG A 109 -20.83 -0.20 7.23
N GLY A 110 -21.49 0.72 6.53
CA GLY A 110 -20.91 1.97 6.00
C GLY A 110 -21.91 3.12 5.89
N GLY A 111 -21.92 3.85 4.76
CA GLY A 111 -22.84 4.98 4.56
C GLY A 111 -24.29 4.57 4.71
N ALA A 112 -25.01 5.17 5.67
CA ALA A 112 -26.36 4.75 6.08
C ALA A 112 -26.47 3.24 6.40
N ALA A 113 -25.57 2.72 7.25
CA ALA A 113 -25.45 1.32 7.69
C ALA A 113 -26.70 0.75 8.37
N THR A 114 -27.74 0.51 7.59
CA THR A 114 -28.82 -0.40 7.94
C THR A 114 -28.30 -1.84 7.77
N PRO A 115 -28.74 -2.82 8.57
CA PRO A 115 -28.68 -4.20 8.14
C PRO A 115 -29.63 -4.35 6.94
N CYS A 116 -29.10 -4.14 5.75
CA CYS A 116 -29.79 -4.45 4.52
C CYS A 116 -30.07 -5.96 4.52
N ASN A 117 -31.36 -6.34 4.58
CA ASN A 117 -31.92 -7.70 4.49
C ASN A 117 -32.05 -8.54 5.78
N LEU A 118 -32.52 -7.97 6.89
CA LEU A 118 -32.96 -8.78 8.05
C LEU A 118 -34.49 -8.75 8.23
N PRO A 119 -35.24 -9.74 7.71
CA PRO A 119 -36.66 -9.88 8.04
C PRO A 119 -36.86 -10.62 9.36
N GLY A 120 -37.13 -9.93 10.47
CA GLY A 120 -37.48 -10.57 11.74
C GLY A 120 -37.21 -9.69 12.96
N PRO A 121 -37.77 -10.01 14.15
CA PRO A 121 -37.56 -9.21 15.37
C PRO A 121 -36.09 -9.27 15.82
N SER A 122 -35.56 -8.10 16.20
CA SER A 122 -34.17 -7.83 16.59
C SER A 122 -34.14 -7.23 17.99
N PRO A 123 -33.35 -7.74 18.96
CA PRO A 123 -32.99 -6.96 20.14
C PRO A 123 -32.10 -5.78 19.69
N LEU A 124 -32.28 -4.62 20.31
CA LEU A 124 -31.74 -3.34 19.86
C LEU A 124 -30.51 -2.93 20.68
N ARG A 125 -30.36 -3.43 21.92
CA ARG A 125 -29.35 -2.94 22.87
C ARG A 125 -28.39 -4.03 23.36
N GLY A 126 -27.44 -4.42 22.50
CA GLY A 126 -26.19 -5.11 22.88
C GLY A 126 -25.03 -4.12 22.94
N TRP A 127 -24.19 -4.19 23.99
CA TRP A 127 -22.96 -3.39 24.21
C TRP A 127 -23.02 -1.92 23.73
N LEU A 128 -23.86 -1.11 24.38
CA LEU A 128 -23.87 0.35 24.15
C LEU A 128 -22.90 1.04 25.11
N GLY A 129 -21.95 1.80 24.54
CA GLY A 129 -21.09 2.70 25.32
C GLY A 129 -21.84 3.90 25.91
N ASP A 130 -22.99 4.24 25.35
CA ASP A 130 -23.88 5.30 25.83
C ASP A 130 -25.33 4.79 25.90
N PRO A 131 -25.91 4.61 27.10
CA PRO A 131 -27.27 4.12 27.25
C PRO A 131 -28.34 5.15 26.86
N THR A 132 -27.97 6.41 26.64
CA THR A 132 -28.90 7.51 26.34
C THR A 132 -29.28 7.61 24.86
N LEU A 133 -28.63 6.83 24.00
CA LEU A 133 -28.88 6.82 22.56
C LEU A 133 -30.34 6.44 22.24
N SER A 134 -30.94 7.19 21.33
CA SER A 134 -32.26 6.92 20.77
C SER A 134 -32.21 5.75 19.79
N VAL A 135 -33.36 5.11 19.52
CA VAL A 135 -33.45 4.04 18.50
C VAL A 135 -32.96 4.51 17.13
N LEU A 136 -33.21 5.78 16.77
CA LEU A 136 -32.73 6.36 15.52
C LEU A 136 -31.21 6.44 15.48
N GLU A 137 -30.56 6.84 16.57
CA GLU A 137 -29.11 6.92 16.65
C GLU A 137 -28.48 5.53 16.63
N ILE A 138 -29.03 4.57 17.37
CA ILE A 138 -28.54 3.18 17.38
C ILE A 138 -28.64 2.54 15.99
N TRP A 139 -29.77 2.75 15.30
CA TRP A 139 -30.06 2.13 14.01
C TRP A 139 -29.46 2.87 12.82
N GLY A 140 -29.38 4.20 12.88
CA GLY A 140 -28.99 5.06 11.76
C GLY A 140 -27.54 5.54 11.81
N ALA A 141 -26.81 5.31 12.90
CA ALA A 141 -25.42 5.75 13.01
C ALA A 141 -24.45 4.94 12.14
N GLU A 142 -23.41 5.62 11.68
CA GLU A 142 -22.30 5.04 10.93
C GLU A 142 -21.17 4.62 11.87
N TYR A 143 -21.50 3.81 12.89
CA TYR A 143 -20.48 3.20 13.75
C TYR A 143 -19.50 2.42 12.89
N GLN A 144 -18.21 2.70 13.07
CA GLN A 144 -17.16 2.03 12.33
C GLN A 144 -16.92 0.62 12.91
N GLU A 145 -16.03 -0.13 12.26
CA GLU A 145 -15.59 -1.46 12.72
C GLU A 145 -16.74 -2.45 13.04
N SER A 146 -17.78 -2.48 12.20
CA SER A 146 -18.95 -3.35 12.38
C SER A 146 -19.26 -4.13 11.10
N ASN A 147 -19.55 -5.42 11.24
CA ASN A 147 -19.96 -6.30 10.15
C ASN A 147 -21.28 -6.99 10.46
N ALA A 148 -22.08 -7.26 9.43
CA ALA A 148 -23.27 -8.10 9.53
C ALA A 148 -23.08 -9.38 8.70
N LEU A 149 -23.46 -10.51 9.28
CA LEU A 149 -23.34 -11.84 8.67
C LEU A 149 -24.63 -12.63 8.84
N LEU A 150 -24.94 -13.46 7.85
CA LEU A 150 -26.00 -14.46 7.96
C LEU A 150 -25.41 -15.78 8.46
N LEU A 151 -26.08 -16.36 9.46
CA LEU A 151 -25.62 -17.57 10.13
C LEU A 151 -26.75 -18.59 10.18
N ARG A 152 -26.45 -19.86 9.91
CA ARG A 152 -27.40 -20.93 10.20
C ARG A 152 -27.47 -21.12 11.72
N PRO A 153 -28.64 -21.37 12.32
CA PRO A 153 -28.75 -21.53 13.78
C PRO A 153 -27.79 -22.55 14.40
N ALA A 154 -27.49 -23.64 13.68
CA ALA A 154 -26.57 -24.69 14.12
C ALA A 154 -25.11 -24.21 14.29
N ASP A 155 -24.73 -23.10 13.66
CA ASP A 155 -23.35 -22.59 13.65
C ASP A 155 -23.12 -21.46 14.68
N ALA A 156 -24.18 -21.04 15.40
CA ALA A 156 -24.14 -19.97 16.40
C ALA A 156 -23.11 -20.22 17.50
N GLU A 157 -23.08 -21.43 18.07
CA GLU A 157 -22.15 -21.79 19.14
C GLU A 157 -20.70 -21.78 18.65
N LEU A 158 -20.45 -22.21 17.41
CA LEU A 158 -19.10 -22.15 16.83
C LEU A 158 -18.63 -20.69 16.70
N LEU A 159 -19.45 -19.82 16.11
CA LEU A 159 -19.10 -18.41 15.95
C LEU A 159 -18.90 -17.71 17.29
N GLN A 160 -19.73 -17.99 18.29
CA GLN A 160 -19.57 -17.44 19.65
C GLN A 160 -18.27 -17.91 20.30
N ARG A 161 -17.90 -19.18 20.18
CA ARG A 161 -16.61 -19.69 20.69
C ARG A 161 -15.43 -19.03 19.99
N LEU A 162 -15.50 -18.86 18.67
CA LEU A 162 -14.46 -18.14 17.91
C LEU A 162 -14.37 -16.68 18.36
N GLY A 163 -15.51 -15.99 18.50
CA GLY A 163 -15.56 -14.62 19.02
C GLY A 163 -14.94 -14.49 20.42
N GLN A 164 -15.23 -15.42 21.33
CA GLN A 164 -14.64 -15.45 22.67
C GLN A 164 -13.12 -15.68 22.64
N ARG A 165 -12.64 -16.60 21.79
CA ARG A 165 -11.21 -16.87 21.63
C ARG A 165 -10.46 -15.65 21.09
N GLU A 166 -11.03 -14.97 20.09
CA GLU A 166 -10.44 -13.80 19.43
C GLU A 166 -10.76 -12.47 20.15
N ARG A 167 -11.54 -12.51 21.24
CA ARG A 167 -12.11 -11.34 21.92
C ARG A 167 -12.85 -10.38 20.99
N CYS A 168 -13.47 -10.94 19.96
CA CYS A 168 -14.36 -10.24 19.03
C CYS A 168 -15.81 -10.39 19.53
N PRO A 169 -16.49 -9.29 19.92
CA PRO A 169 -17.91 -9.34 20.28
C PRO A 169 -18.76 -9.88 19.13
N VAL A 170 -19.69 -10.78 19.45
CA VAL A 170 -20.64 -11.37 18.48
C VAL A 170 -22.03 -11.32 19.10
N ASP A 171 -22.92 -10.54 18.49
CA ASP A 171 -24.32 -10.40 18.92
C ASP A 171 -25.27 -10.92 17.84
N ILE A 172 -26.21 -11.79 18.25
CA ILE A 172 -27.31 -12.22 17.38
C ILE A 172 -28.39 -11.16 17.44
N VAL A 173 -28.39 -10.29 16.44
CA VAL A 173 -29.30 -9.15 16.36
C VAL A 173 -30.62 -9.48 15.66
N GLY A 174 -30.89 -10.69 15.19
CA GLY A 174 -32.19 -10.96 14.56
C GLY A 174 -32.28 -12.29 13.85
N THR A 175 -33.44 -12.55 13.24
CA THR A 175 -33.74 -13.76 12.45
C THR A 175 -34.24 -13.41 11.06
N ILE A 176 -34.32 -14.39 10.16
CA ILE A 176 -34.90 -14.26 8.81
C ILE A 176 -36.23 -15.03 8.78
N THR A 177 -37.35 -14.34 8.58
CA THR A 177 -38.72 -14.89 8.57
C THR A 177 -39.22 -15.19 7.15
N GLY A 178 -38.67 -14.54 6.13
CA GLY A 178 -39.05 -14.72 4.73
C GLY A 178 -40.36 -14.04 4.31
N ASP A 179 -40.94 -13.17 5.16
CA ASP A 179 -42.20 -12.46 4.90
C ASP A 179 -42.05 -11.16 4.07
N GLY A 180 -40.82 -10.80 3.70
CA GLY A 180 -40.50 -9.61 2.91
C GLY A 180 -40.61 -8.29 3.66
N ARG A 181 -40.59 -8.30 5.01
CA ARG A 181 -40.62 -7.10 5.86
C ARG A 181 -39.32 -6.91 6.62
N ILE A 182 -39.04 -5.69 7.06
CA ILE A 182 -38.03 -5.40 8.08
C ILE A 182 -38.72 -4.84 9.31
N VAL A 183 -38.53 -5.51 10.45
CA VAL A 183 -39.17 -5.17 11.72
C VAL A 183 -38.11 -4.96 12.79
N LEU A 184 -38.03 -3.76 13.36
CA LEU A 184 -37.15 -3.43 14.46
C LEU A 184 -37.96 -3.32 15.75
N VAL A 185 -37.56 -4.06 16.78
CA VAL A 185 -38.27 -4.13 18.07
C VAL A 185 -37.38 -3.52 19.15
N ASP A 186 -37.87 -2.53 19.88
CA ASP A 186 -37.14 -2.00 21.04
C ASP A 186 -37.34 -2.91 22.26
N ASP A 187 -36.25 -3.54 22.68
CA ASP A 187 -36.20 -4.52 23.77
C ASP A 187 -36.39 -3.90 25.16
N LEU A 188 -36.23 -2.57 25.31
CA LEU A 188 -36.57 -1.85 26.55
C LEU A 188 -38.08 -1.65 26.72
N GLU A 189 -38.83 -1.53 25.62
CA GLU A 189 -40.28 -1.31 25.65
C GLU A 189 -41.08 -2.61 25.57
N ALA A 190 -40.48 -3.69 25.02
CA ALA A 190 -41.03 -5.04 25.05
C ALA A 190 -39.93 -6.13 25.09
N PRO A 191 -39.61 -6.71 26.27
CA PRO A 191 -38.66 -7.82 26.35
C PRO A 191 -39.17 -9.03 25.57
N VAL A 192 -38.44 -9.41 24.52
CA VAL A 192 -38.73 -10.57 23.68
C VAL A 192 -38.44 -11.83 24.51
N THR A 193 -39.45 -12.33 25.22
CA THR A 193 -39.31 -13.47 26.14
C THR A 193 -39.61 -14.82 25.50
N ASP A 194 -40.17 -14.85 24.29
CA ASP A 194 -40.36 -16.09 23.52
C ASP A 194 -40.60 -15.76 22.04
N VAL A 195 -40.38 -16.76 21.16
CA VAL A 195 -40.50 -16.75 19.68
C VAL A 195 -41.95 -16.52 19.18
N ALA A 196 -42.76 -15.74 19.89
CA ALA A 196 -44.11 -15.40 19.48
C ALA A 196 -44.08 -14.30 18.40
N PRO A 197 -44.89 -14.41 17.33
CA PRO A 197 -44.94 -13.40 16.28
C PRO A 197 -45.44 -12.06 16.86
N VAL A 198 -44.59 -11.03 16.74
CA VAL A 198 -44.94 -9.65 17.08
C VAL A 198 -46.08 -9.20 16.17
N LYS A 199 -47.16 -8.66 16.75
CA LYS A 199 -48.28 -8.12 15.97
C LYS A 199 -47.83 -6.85 15.23
N PRO A 200 -48.04 -6.74 13.90
CA PRO A 200 -47.76 -5.52 13.15
C PRO A 200 -48.54 -4.33 13.72
N GLY A 201 -47.87 -3.19 13.93
CA GLY A 201 -48.48 -1.94 14.41
C GLY A 201 -48.63 -1.77 15.94
N GLY A 202 -47.91 -2.57 16.75
CA GLY A 202 -47.81 -2.33 18.20
C GLY A 202 -46.92 -1.12 18.55
N LYS A 203 -47.07 -0.56 19.77
CA LYS A 203 -46.27 0.59 20.26
C LYS A 203 -44.74 0.37 20.29
N THR A 204 -44.28 -0.85 20.05
CA THR A 204 -42.93 -1.35 20.35
C THR A 204 -42.11 -1.66 19.08
N THR A 205 -42.63 -1.34 17.89
CA THR A 205 -41.94 -1.56 16.59
C THR A 205 -41.54 -0.23 15.97
N SER A 206 -40.30 0.22 16.20
CA SER A 206 -39.80 1.52 15.70
C SER A 206 -39.60 1.54 14.17
N VAL A 207 -39.43 0.36 13.55
CA VAL A 207 -39.42 0.16 12.10
C VAL A 207 -40.31 -1.04 11.77
N ASP A 208 -41.25 -0.88 10.83
CA ASP A 208 -42.06 -1.96 10.25
C ASP A 208 -42.32 -1.58 8.78
N LEU A 209 -41.45 -2.03 7.88
CA LEU A 209 -41.46 -1.64 6.48
C LEU A 209 -41.50 -2.86 5.56
N GLN A 210 -42.36 -2.80 4.54
CA GLN A 210 -42.33 -3.77 3.43
C GLN A 210 -41.11 -3.47 2.56
N LEU A 211 -40.21 -4.44 2.39
CA LEU A 211 -38.95 -4.26 1.67
C LEU A 211 -39.18 -3.82 0.21
N GLU A 212 -40.20 -4.36 -0.46
CA GLU A 212 -40.56 -3.97 -1.82
C GLU A 212 -40.94 -2.49 -1.93
N THR A 213 -41.53 -1.88 -0.90
CA THR A 213 -41.88 -0.46 -0.93
C THR A 213 -40.64 0.44 -0.75
N VAL A 214 -39.64 -0.01 0.00
CA VAL A 214 -38.43 0.76 0.33
C VAL A 214 -37.33 0.58 -0.72
N LEU A 215 -37.15 -0.66 -1.19
CA LEU A 215 -36.11 -1.06 -2.14
C LEU A 215 -36.64 -1.18 -3.57
N GLY A 216 -37.97 -1.16 -3.77
CA GLY A 216 -38.59 -1.30 -5.08
C GLY A 216 -38.42 -0.09 -5.98
N ASN A 217 -38.59 -0.36 -7.28
CA ASN A 217 -38.31 0.47 -8.45
C ASN A 217 -38.45 1.99 -8.24
N MET A 218 -37.36 2.65 -7.81
CA MET A 218 -37.22 4.10 -8.00
C MET A 218 -37.26 4.40 -9.51
N PRO A 219 -38.03 5.42 -9.96
CA PRO A 219 -38.09 5.77 -11.38
C PRO A 219 -36.70 6.16 -11.89
N ARG A 220 -36.35 5.72 -13.10
CA ARG A 220 -35.10 6.11 -13.75
C ARG A 220 -35.07 7.63 -13.91
N LYS A 221 -33.99 8.26 -13.43
CA LYS A 221 -33.77 9.70 -13.61
C LYS A 221 -33.23 9.96 -15.01
N GLU A 222 -33.85 10.90 -15.72
CA GLU A 222 -33.31 11.46 -16.96
C GLU A 222 -32.61 12.78 -16.66
N PHE A 223 -31.39 12.94 -17.18
CA PHE A 223 -30.60 14.16 -17.04
C PHE A 223 -30.45 14.82 -18.41
N VAL A 224 -30.88 16.08 -18.52
CA VAL A 224 -30.66 16.91 -19.71
C VAL A 224 -29.37 17.69 -19.50
N LEU A 225 -28.33 17.34 -20.24
CA LEU A 225 -26.98 17.87 -20.07
C LEU A 225 -26.57 18.70 -21.29
N SER A 226 -25.87 19.81 -21.06
CA SER A 226 -25.37 20.70 -22.11
C SER A 226 -23.85 20.66 -22.14
N ARG A 227 -23.27 20.38 -23.31
CA ARG A 227 -21.83 20.48 -23.54
C ARG A 227 -21.38 21.94 -23.50
N ARG A 228 -20.17 22.17 -22.98
CA ARG A 228 -19.51 23.47 -22.99
C ARG A 228 -18.08 23.29 -23.48
N SER A 229 -17.71 24.02 -24.53
CA SER A 229 -16.33 24.03 -25.00
C SER A 229 -15.47 24.89 -24.07
N PRO A 230 -14.33 24.39 -23.59
CA PRO A 230 -13.42 25.18 -22.78
C PRO A 230 -12.79 26.29 -23.61
N ALA A 231 -12.56 27.46 -22.99
CA ALA A 231 -11.84 28.57 -23.61
C ALA A 231 -10.33 28.37 -23.42
N LEU A 232 -9.74 27.53 -24.25
CA LEU A 232 -8.33 27.16 -24.19
C LEU A 232 -7.43 28.20 -24.88
N ARG A 233 -6.17 28.29 -24.45
CA ARG A 233 -5.15 29.15 -25.05
C ARG A 233 -3.91 28.32 -25.36
N PRO A 234 -3.22 28.56 -26.49
CA PRO A 234 -1.94 27.95 -26.76
C PRO A 234 -0.95 28.19 -25.61
N LEU A 235 -0.15 27.16 -25.31
CA LEU A 235 0.90 27.27 -24.30
C LEU A 235 1.95 28.30 -24.74
N CYS A 236 2.26 29.26 -23.87
CA CYS A 236 3.26 30.28 -24.13
C CYS A 236 4.27 30.31 -22.98
N LEU A 237 5.39 29.62 -23.16
CA LEU A 237 6.45 29.57 -22.16
C LEU A 237 7.34 30.83 -22.22
N PRO A 238 7.99 31.23 -21.11
CA PRO A 238 8.90 32.37 -21.10
C PRO A 238 10.00 32.23 -22.18
N PRO A 239 10.28 33.29 -22.95
CA PRO A 239 11.35 33.27 -23.94
C PRO A 239 12.71 32.95 -23.28
N GLY A 240 13.48 32.05 -23.88
CA GLY A 240 14.80 31.65 -23.38
C GLY A 240 14.75 30.76 -22.13
N LEU A 241 13.59 30.21 -21.77
CA LEU A 241 13.51 29.20 -20.71
C LEU A 241 14.39 27.98 -21.05
N SER A 242 15.37 27.70 -20.21
CA SER A 242 16.22 26.51 -20.34
C SER A 242 15.56 25.28 -19.71
N VAL A 243 15.99 24.09 -20.13
CA VAL A 243 15.58 22.82 -19.52
C VAL A 243 15.89 22.79 -18.02
N GLY A 244 17.08 23.24 -17.62
CA GLY A 244 17.45 23.36 -16.21
C GLY A 244 16.51 24.27 -15.40
N GLY A 245 16.14 25.43 -15.94
CA GLY A 245 15.21 26.37 -15.28
C GLY A 245 13.78 25.83 -15.18
N ALA A 246 13.34 25.05 -16.16
CA ALA A 246 12.05 24.35 -16.11
C ALA A 246 12.06 23.23 -15.05
N LEU A 247 13.12 22.41 -15.01
CA LEU A 247 13.30 21.32 -14.04
C LEU A 247 13.26 21.80 -12.58
N GLU A 248 13.83 22.97 -12.29
CA GLU A 248 13.78 23.54 -10.93
C GLU A 248 12.36 23.72 -10.38
N ARG A 249 11.36 23.90 -11.25
CA ARG A 249 9.95 23.99 -10.87
C ARG A 249 9.28 22.63 -10.93
N VAL A 250 9.46 21.91 -12.04
CA VAL A 250 8.78 20.62 -12.28
C VAL A 250 9.15 19.60 -11.22
N LEU A 251 10.43 19.43 -10.88
CA LEU A 251 10.87 18.49 -9.84
C LEU A 251 10.40 18.86 -8.42
N ARG A 252 9.94 20.10 -8.20
CA ARG A 252 9.37 20.55 -6.92
C ARG A 252 7.85 20.53 -6.89
N LEU A 253 7.19 20.31 -8.04
CA LEU A 253 5.73 20.17 -8.11
C LEU A 253 5.31 18.91 -7.36
N PRO A 254 4.38 18.95 -6.39
CA PRO A 254 4.02 17.76 -5.60
C PRO A 254 3.58 16.52 -6.40
N ALA A 255 2.98 16.71 -7.58
CA ALA A 255 2.64 15.61 -8.49
C ALA A 255 3.87 14.83 -8.97
N VAL A 256 4.99 15.53 -9.21
CA VAL A 256 6.25 14.97 -9.70
C VAL A 256 7.24 14.67 -8.57
N ALA A 257 7.37 15.58 -7.59
CA ALA A 257 8.34 15.50 -6.51
C ALA A 257 8.20 14.21 -5.68
N SER A 258 9.26 13.88 -4.95
CA SER A 258 9.32 12.68 -4.09
C SER A 258 8.11 12.50 -3.19
N LYS A 259 7.62 11.26 -3.12
CA LYS A 259 6.52 10.85 -2.22
C LYS A 259 7.03 10.25 -0.90
N ARG A 260 8.30 10.45 -0.56
CA ARG A 260 8.96 9.89 0.64
C ARG A 260 8.18 10.23 1.93
N TYR A 261 7.60 11.42 1.99
CA TYR A 261 6.79 11.86 3.13
C TYR A 261 5.49 11.04 3.33
N LEU A 262 5.03 10.33 2.31
CA LEU A 262 3.88 9.43 2.39
C LEU A 262 4.30 7.99 2.71
N THR A 263 5.39 7.52 2.10
CA THR A 263 5.73 6.09 2.12
C THR A 263 6.26 5.64 3.48
N ASN A 264 7.19 6.38 4.09
CA ASN A 264 7.94 5.92 5.26
C ASN A 264 7.11 5.79 6.56
N LYS A 265 5.88 6.30 6.59
CA LYS A 265 5.00 6.29 7.77
C LYS A 265 3.95 5.18 7.75
N VAL A 266 3.94 4.38 6.70
CA VAL A 266 2.99 3.28 6.51
C VAL A 266 3.80 2.00 6.36
N ASP A 267 3.36 0.92 7.01
CA ASP A 267 4.01 -0.39 6.88
C ASP A 267 3.94 -0.89 5.43
N ARG A 268 5.06 -1.41 4.92
CA ARG A 268 5.22 -1.92 3.56
C ARG A 268 5.75 -3.36 3.51
N SER A 269 5.62 -4.08 4.63
CA SER A 269 6.26 -5.39 4.84
C SER A 269 5.38 -6.40 5.58
N VAL A 270 4.41 -5.94 6.39
CA VAL A 270 3.46 -6.79 7.12
C VAL A 270 2.78 -7.79 6.19
N THR A 271 2.48 -8.99 6.73
CA THR A 271 2.12 -10.24 6.04
C THR A 271 3.30 -11.05 5.50
N GLY A 272 4.46 -10.44 5.28
CA GLY A 272 5.58 -11.09 4.60
C GLY A 272 5.28 -11.49 3.15
N LEU A 273 4.18 -11.03 2.56
CA LEU A 273 3.78 -11.33 1.18
C LEU A 273 4.05 -10.17 0.21
N VAL A 274 4.56 -9.04 0.69
CA VAL A 274 4.87 -7.88 -0.15
C VAL A 274 6.16 -8.17 -0.93
N ALA A 275 6.03 -8.34 -2.25
CA ALA A 275 7.16 -8.62 -3.14
C ALA A 275 7.72 -7.34 -3.80
N GLN A 276 6.84 -6.39 -4.13
CA GLN A 276 7.23 -5.06 -4.60
C GLN A 276 6.34 -4.00 -3.92
N GLN A 277 6.99 -3.05 -3.25
CA GLN A 277 6.37 -1.86 -2.66
C GLN A 277 6.88 -0.59 -3.34
N GLN A 278 6.43 0.58 -2.89
CA GLN A 278 6.66 1.87 -3.55
C GLN A 278 8.14 2.23 -3.71
N CYS A 279 9.03 1.76 -2.83
CA CYS A 279 10.44 2.09 -2.84
C CYS A 279 11.29 1.11 -3.65
N VAL A 280 12.33 1.59 -4.34
CA VAL A 280 13.25 0.81 -5.17
C VAL A 280 14.70 1.21 -4.93
N GLY A 281 15.62 0.36 -5.39
CA GLY A 281 17.04 0.66 -5.43
C GLY A 281 17.74 0.77 -4.05
N PRO A 282 19.06 1.04 -4.05
CA PRO A 282 19.89 1.03 -2.85
C PRO A 282 19.52 2.12 -1.83
N LEU A 283 18.88 3.21 -2.26
CA LEU A 283 18.49 4.32 -1.38
C LEU A 283 17.03 4.26 -0.96
N HIS A 284 16.32 3.19 -1.34
CA HIS A 284 14.92 2.96 -1.01
C HIS A 284 14.04 4.15 -1.45
N THR A 285 14.19 4.55 -2.72
CA THR A 285 13.57 5.73 -3.34
C THR A 285 12.15 5.42 -3.80
N PRO A 286 11.11 6.22 -3.48
CA PRO A 286 9.70 5.89 -3.70
C PRO A 286 9.27 6.09 -5.18
N LEU A 287 9.71 5.18 -6.05
CA LEU A 287 9.60 5.27 -7.51
C LEU A 287 9.06 3.99 -8.18
N ALA A 288 8.58 2.99 -7.45
CA ALA A 288 8.01 1.80 -8.10
C ALA A 288 6.69 2.14 -8.81
N ASP A 289 6.57 1.73 -10.07
CA ASP A 289 5.35 1.89 -10.88
C ASP A 289 4.22 0.95 -10.46
N VAL A 290 4.59 -0.23 -9.95
CA VAL A 290 3.67 -1.33 -9.67
C VAL A 290 3.90 -1.89 -8.28
N ALA A 291 2.81 -2.21 -7.58
CA ALA A 291 2.85 -2.99 -6.36
C ALA A 291 2.57 -4.46 -6.66
N VAL A 292 3.34 -5.37 -6.06
CA VAL A 292 3.22 -6.82 -6.26
C VAL A 292 3.16 -7.52 -4.92
N VAL A 293 2.15 -8.38 -4.75
CA VAL A 293 1.93 -9.18 -3.54
C VAL A 293 1.87 -10.65 -3.90
N ALA A 294 2.50 -11.51 -3.11
CA ALA A 294 2.37 -12.95 -3.19
C ALA A 294 1.03 -13.41 -2.60
N LEU A 295 0.49 -14.53 -3.08
CA LEU A 295 -0.69 -15.17 -2.46
C LEU A 295 -0.30 -16.06 -1.27
N SER A 296 0.94 -16.53 -1.26
CA SER A 296 1.48 -17.48 -0.28
C SER A 296 2.99 -17.28 -0.18
N PRO A 297 3.62 -17.53 0.98
CA PRO A 297 5.08 -17.46 1.10
C PRO A 297 5.76 -18.70 0.48
N PHE A 298 5.00 -19.71 0.06
CA PHE A 298 5.52 -20.98 -0.46
C PHE A 298 5.49 -21.08 -1.99
N GLU A 299 4.91 -20.10 -2.67
CA GLU A 299 4.78 -20.07 -4.13
C GLU A 299 5.12 -18.67 -4.66
N THR A 300 5.38 -18.56 -5.96
CA THR A 300 5.68 -17.28 -6.61
C THR A 300 4.46 -16.67 -7.29
N VAL A 301 3.27 -17.25 -7.13
CA VAL A 301 2.02 -16.70 -7.68
C VAL A 301 1.51 -15.57 -6.76
N GLY A 302 1.02 -14.51 -7.38
CA GLY A 302 0.66 -13.26 -6.73
C GLY A 302 -0.41 -12.47 -7.45
N ALA A 303 -0.50 -11.19 -7.09
CA ALA A 303 -1.27 -10.17 -7.79
C ALA A 303 -0.41 -8.91 -7.96
N ALA A 304 -0.61 -8.22 -9.08
CA ALA A 304 0.01 -6.94 -9.37
C ALA A 304 -1.07 -5.85 -9.46
N THR A 305 -0.78 -4.64 -8.99
CA THR A 305 -1.68 -3.50 -9.11
C THR A 305 -0.95 -2.19 -9.38
N ALA A 306 -1.58 -1.34 -10.17
CA ALA A 306 -1.06 -0.06 -10.61
C ALA A 306 -2.20 0.97 -10.74
N LEU A 307 -1.84 2.25 -10.77
CA LEU A 307 -2.78 3.36 -10.85
C LEU A 307 -2.51 4.21 -12.11
N GLY A 308 -3.56 4.87 -12.60
CA GLY A 308 -3.45 5.92 -13.61
C GLY A 308 -4.55 6.97 -13.46
N GLU A 309 -4.21 8.23 -13.67
CA GLU A 309 -5.08 9.39 -13.46
C GLU A 309 -4.57 10.62 -14.21
N GLN A 310 -5.44 11.31 -14.97
CA GLN A 310 -5.01 12.41 -15.84
C GLN A 310 -5.97 13.62 -15.84
N PRO A 311 -6.24 14.24 -14.66
CA PRO A 311 -7.25 15.26 -14.49
C PRO A 311 -6.93 16.56 -15.24
N LEU A 312 -5.66 16.96 -15.33
CA LEU A 312 -5.28 18.20 -16.02
C LEU A 312 -5.47 18.09 -17.54
N LYS A 313 -5.22 16.92 -18.12
CA LYS A 313 -5.52 16.66 -19.54
C LYS A 313 -7.03 16.58 -19.75
N GLY A 314 -7.77 16.05 -18.76
CA GLY A 314 -9.23 16.08 -18.70
C GLY A 314 -9.87 17.48 -18.74
N LEU A 315 -9.18 18.52 -18.24
CA LEU A 315 -9.64 19.92 -18.37
C LEU A 315 -9.57 20.45 -19.82
N ILE A 316 -8.71 19.86 -20.65
CA ILE A 316 -8.58 20.19 -22.08
C ILE A 316 -9.55 19.33 -22.89
N ASP A 317 -9.48 18.02 -22.69
CA ASP A 317 -10.32 17.01 -23.34
C ASP A 317 -10.66 15.90 -22.33
N PRO A 318 -11.92 15.82 -21.85
CA PRO A 318 -12.36 14.80 -20.91
C PRO A 318 -12.15 13.36 -21.42
N GLY A 319 -12.28 13.15 -22.72
CA GLY A 319 -12.07 11.86 -23.36
C GLY A 319 -10.60 11.47 -23.39
N ALA A 320 -9.70 12.41 -23.68
CA ALA A 320 -8.25 12.18 -23.64
C ALA A 320 -7.79 11.88 -22.21
N GLY A 321 -8.24 12.66 -21.22
CA GLY A 321 -7.97 12.40 -19.81
C GLY A 321 -8.41 10.99 -19.39
N ALA A 322 -9.59 10.54 -19.81
CA ALA A 322 -10.07 9.20 -19.51
C ALA A 322 -9.25 8.09 -20.19
N ARG A 323 -8.87 8.27 -21.47
CA ARG A 323 -8.04 7.30 -22.21
C ARG A 323 -6.63 7.21 -21.64
N LEU A 324 -6.03 8.33 -21.29
CA LEU A 324 -4.70 8.36 -20.69
C LEU A 324 -4.70 7.77 -19.28
N ALA A 325 -5.74 7.98 -18.47
CA ALA A 325 -5.83 7.32 -17.15
C ALA A 325 -5.81 5.78 -17.26
N VAL A 326 -6.47 5.22 -18.29
CA VAL A 326 -6.37 3.78 -18.61
C VAL A 326 -4.98 3.42 -19.12
N GLY A 327 -4.41 4.24 -20.00
CA GLY A 327 -3.09 4.02 -20.57
C GLY A 327 -1.98 3.99 -19.52
N GLU A 328 -1.96 4.98 -18.63
CA GLU A 328 -1.01 5.12 -17.53
C GLU A 328 -1.10 3.95 -16.55
N ALA A 329 -2.33 3.55 -16.18
CA ALA A 329 -2.50 2.37 -15.31
C ALA A 329 -1.89 1.11 -15.93
N LEU A 330 -1.92 0.98 -17.26
CA LEU A 330 -1.33 -0.15 -17.98
C LEU A 330 0.18 0.00 -18.21
N THR A 331 0.70 1.21 -18.45
CA THR A 331 2.14 1.45 -18.56
C THR A 331 2.85 1.28 -17.22
N ASN A 332 2.17 1.57 -16.11
CA ASN A 332 2.65 1.21 -14.78
C ASN A 332 2.58 -0.30 -14.52
N LEU A 333 1.45 -0.95 -14.81
CA LEU A 333 1.26 -2.39 -14.56
C LEU A 333 2.24 -3.27 -15.36
N VAL A 334 2.67 -2.82 -16.53
CA VAL A 334 3.45 -3.62 -17.50
C VAL A 334 4.77 -4.17 -16.94
N PHE A 335 5.31 -3.57 -15.88
CA PHE A 335 6.57 -3.98 -15.28
C PHE A 335 6.47 -5.17 -14.32
N ALA A 336 5.26 -5.62 -13.99
CA ALA A 336 5.04 -6.91 -13.34
C ALA A 336 4.51 -7.92 -14.36
N ARG A 337 5.00 -9.16 -14.31
CA ARG A 337 4.43 -10.23 -15.13
C ARG A 337 2.98 -10.46 -14.76
N VAL A 338 2.08 -10.45 -15.74
CA VAL A 338 0.67 -10.78 -15.59
C VAL A 338 0.30 -11.95 -16.50
N THR A 339 -0.86 -12.56 -16.28
CA THR A 339 -1.31 -13.72 -17.07
C THR A 339 -1.60 -13.38 -18.53
N ASP A 340 -2.38 -12.32 -18.77
CA ASP A 340 -2.69 -11.76 -20.09
C ASP A 340 -3.25 -10.33 -19.91
N LEU A 341 -3.12 -9.46 -20.92
CA LEU A 341 -3.74 -8.13 -20.89
C LEU A 341 -5.26 -8.20 -20.68
N ARG A 342 -5.93 -9.23 -21.19
CA ARG A 342 -7.39 -9.43 -21.06
C ARG A 342 -7.83 -9.84 -19.66
N ASP A 343 -6.90 -10.34 -18.85
CA ASP A 343 -7.14 -10.70 -17.47
C ASP A 343 -7.05 -9.50 -16.54
N VAL A 344 -6.53 -8.35 -17.03
CA VAL A 344 -6.54 -7.10 -16.28
C VAL A 344 -7.98 -6.67 -16.02
N LYS A 345 -8.24 -6.36 -14.75
CA LYS A 345 -9.48 -5.77 -14.27
C LYS A 345 -9.19 -4.45 -13.58
N CYS A 346 -10.19 -3.59 -13.53
CA CYS A 346 -10.03 -2.25 -12.99
C CYS A 346 -11.12 -1.88 -12.00
N SER A 347 -10.75 -1.11 -10.99
CA SER A 347 -11.69 -0.26 -10.27
C SER A 347 -11.71 1.14 -10.90
N GLY A 348 -12.89 1.62 -11.29
CA GLY A 348 -13.09 2.97 -11.81
C GLY A 348 -13.65 3.91 -10.75
N ASN A 349 -12.87 4.91 -10.31
CA ASN A 349 -13.29 5.89 -9.31
C ASN A 349 -13.49 7.28 -9.94
N TRP A 350 -14.70 7.81 -9.82
CA TRP A 350 -15.14 9.04 -10.50
C TRP A 350 -15.37 10.18 -9.52
N MET A 351 -14.46 11.14 -9.48
CA MET A 351 -14.61 12.38 -8.70
C MET A 351 -15.00 13.49 -9.68
N TRP A 352 -16.25 13.96 -9.60
CA TRP A 352 -16.76 14.94 -10.56
C TRP A 352 -17.67 15.97 -9.91
N ALA A 353 -17.69 17.19 -10.42
CA ALA A 353 -18.67 18.20 -10.04
C ALA A 353 -19.88 18.19 -10.99
N ALA A 354 -20.54 17.03 -11.16
CA ALA A 354 -21.49 16.78 -12.26
C ALA A 354 -22.68 17.76 -12.35
N LYS A 355 -23.01 18.44 -11.25
CA LYS A 355 -24.07 19.47 -11.19
C LYS A 355 -23.63 20.84 -11.70
N GLN A 356 -22.32 21.07 -11.88
CA GLN A 356 -21.79 22.30 -12.43
C GLN A 356 -21.99 22.35 -13.95
N ALA A 357 -22.03 23.57 -14.49
CA ALA A 357 -22.37 23.77 -15.89
C ALA A 357 -21.31 23.20 -16.83
N GLY A 358 -21.69 22.22 -17.65
CA GLY A 358 -20.80 21.52 -18.61
C GLY A 358 -20.25 20.20 -18.07
N GLU A 359 -20.04 20.11 -16.76
CA GLU A 359 -19.35 18.99 -16.11
C GLU A 359 -20.09 17.65 -16.24
N GLY A 360 -21.42 17.65 -16.11
CA GLY A 360 -22.19 16.41 -16.32
C GLY A 360 -22.05 15.83 -17.73
N ALA A 361 -21.97 16.69 -18.76
CA ALA A 361 -21.75 16.23 -20.14
C ALA A 361 -20.30 15.75 -20.34
N ALA A 362 -19.32 16.43 -19.73
CA ALA A 362 -17.92 16.02 -19.75
C ALA A 362 -17.71 14.64 -19.10
N LEU A 363 -18.40 14.35 -18.00
CA LEU A 363 -18.40 13.02 -17.37
C LEU A 363 -18.90 11.93 -18.32
N VAL A 364 -19.97 12.19 -19.08
CA VAL A 364 -20.51 11.24 -20.07
C VAL A 364 -19.50 11.03 -21.21
N ASP A 365 -18.88 12.09 -21.71
CA ASP A 365 -17.90 12.01 -22.79
C ASP A 365 -16.64 11.23 -22.33
N ALA A 366 -16.17 11.47 -21.10
CA ALA A 366 -15.08 10.72 -20.47
C ALA A 366 -15.42 9.23 -20.28
N CYS A 367 -16.61 8.92 -19.77
CA CYS A 367 -17.09 7.55 -19.61
C CYS A 367 -17.21 6.82 -20.96
N GLY A 368 -17.75 7.49 -21.99
CA GLY A 368 -17.81 6.96 -23.35
C GLY A 368 -16.43 6.63 -23.92
N ALA A 369 -15.48 7.55 -23.76
CA ALA A 369 -14.09 7.36 -24.19
C ALA A 369 -13.40 6.20 -23.46
N MET A 370 -13.57 6.10 -22.14
CA MET A 370 -13.04 5.00 -21.33
C MET A 370 -13.59 3.66 -21.80
N CYS A 371 -14.91 3.52 -21.95
CA CYS A 371 -15.56 2.30 -22.42
C CYS A 371 -15.04 1.86 -23.80
N GLN A 372 -14.87 2.82 -24.72
CA GLN A 372 -14.36 2.53 -26.06
C GLN A 372 -12.93 2.01 -26.04
N VAL A 373 -12.02 2.67 -25.32
CA VAL A 373 -10.61 2.25 -25.28
C VAL A 373 -10.43 0.92 -24.55
N MET A 374 -11.15 0.72 -23.44
CA MET A 374 -11.14 -0.54 -22.69
C MET A 374 -11.64 -1.72 -23.55
N ALA A 375 -12.72 -1.52 -24.31
CA ALA A 375 -13.21 -2.54 -25.24
C ALA A 375 -12.17 -2.92 -26.31
N GLN A 376 -11.39 -1.96 -26.81
CA GLN A 376 -10.33 -2.23 -27.80
C GLN A 376 -9.13 -2.95 -27.18
N LEU A 377 -8.79 -2.64 -25.92
CA LEU A 377 -7.69 -3.26 -25.18
C LEU A 377 -8.05 -4.65 -24.63
N GLY A 378 -9.34 -4.92 -24.43
CA GLY A 378 -9.84 -6.14 -23.78
C GLY A 378 -9.80 -6.07 -22.24
N VAL A 379 -9.70 -4.86 -21.68
CA VAL A 379 -9.69 -4.59 -20.23
C VAL A 379 -11.10 -4.17 -19.80
N ALA A 380 -11.48 -4.38 -18.54
CA ALA A 380 -12.80 -4.00 -18.06
C ALA A 380 -12.78 -3.46 -16.62
N VAL A 381 -13.71 -2.55 -16.34
CA VAL A 381 -14.06 -2.15 -14.97
C VAL A 381 -15.05 -3.17 -14.39
N ASP A 382 -14.72 -3.77 -13.25
CA ASP A 382 -15.59 -4.72 -12.52
C ASP A 382 -15.89 -4.26 -11.08
N GLY A 383 -15.33 -3.14 -10.64
CA GLY A 383 -15.65 -2.44 -9.40
C GLY A 383 -15.47 -0.92 -9.54
N GLY A 384 -15.94 -0.14 -8.57
CA GLY A 384 -15.76 1.30 -8.62
C GLY A 384 -16.68 2.09 -7.70
N LYS A 385 -16.51 3.41 -7.73
CA LYS A 385 -17.32 4.36 -6.95
C LYS A 385 -17.39 5.72 -7.63
N ASP A 386 -18.43 6.48 -7.34
CA ASP A 386 -18.56 7.87 -7.75
C ASP A 386 -18.72 8.84 -6.58
N SER A 387 -18.27 10.07 -6.79
CA SER A 387 -18.46 11.24 -5.93
C SER A 387 -18.77 12.45 -6.84
N LEU A 388 -20.06 12.79 -6.95
CA LEU A 388 -20.57 13.73 -7.96
C LEU A 388 -20.77 15.17 -7.47
N SER A 389 -20.19 15.52 -6.32
CA SER A 389 -20.33 16.84 -5.68
C SER A 389 -18.98 17.50 -5.38
N MET A 390 -17.98 17.33 -6.25
CA MET A 390 -16.62 17.84 -6.07
C MET A 390 -16.49 19.36 -6.33
N ALA A 391 -17.29 20.16 -5.63
CA ALA A 391 -17.25 21.61 -5.66
C ALA A 391 -17.45 22.18 -4.25
N ALA A 392 -16.72 23.23 -3.92
CA ALA A 392 -16.81 23.91 -2.63
C ALA A 392 -17.03 25.41 -2.84
N ARG A 393 -17.87 26.02 -1.99
CA ARG A 393 -18.02 27.48 -1.94
C ARG A 393 -16.96 28.04 -0.99
N VAL A 394 -16.11 28.93 -1.49
CA VAL A 394 -15.08 29.63 -0.72
C VAL A 394 -15.35 31.12 -0.84
N GLY A 395 -15.91 31.71 0.23
CA GLY A 395 -16.41 33.09 0.17
C GLY A 395 -17.56 33.20 -0.84
N THR A 396 -17.39 34.07 -1.85
CA THR A 396 -18.35 34.27 -2.95
C THR A 396 -18.12 33.33 -4.12
N ASP A 397 -16.96 32.70 -4.20
CA ASP A 397 -16.56 31.92 -5.36
C ASP A 397 -16.91 30.44 -5.19
N ILE A 398 -17.14 29.76 -6.31
CA ILE A 398 -17.27 28.31 -6.37
C ILE A 398 -15.97 27.76 -6.93
N VAL A 399 -15.23 27.04 -6.09
CA VAL A 399 -14.04 26.30 -6.49
C VAL A 399 -14.49 24.91 -6.93
N VAL A 400 -14.19 24.59 -8.19
CA VAL A 400 -14.56 23.31 -8.82
C VAL A 400 -13.30 22.48 -8.98
N ALA A 401 -13.30 21.25 -8.46
CA ALA A 401 -12.22 20.32 -8.74
C ALA A 401 -12.33 19.84 -10.19
N PRO A 402 -11.20 19.58 -10.87
CA PRO A 402 -11.22 18.92 -12.18
C PRO A 402 -12.02 17.62 -12.13
N GLY A 403 -12.69 17.27 -13.23
CA GLY A 403 -13.22 15.93 -13.40
C GLY A 403 -12.08 14.91 -13.39
N THR A 404 -12.08 14.01 -12.41
CA THR A 404 -11.00 13.04 -12.21
C THR A 404 -11.54 11.63 -12.27
N LEU A 405 -11.02 10.86 -13.22
CA LEU A 405 -11.09 9.41 -13.25
C LEU A 405 -9.78 8.86 -12.69
N VAL A 406 -9.85 8.05 -11.64
CA VAL A 406 -8.73 7.23 -11.18
C VAL A 406 -9.01 5.78 -11.54
N VAL A 407 -8.12 5.19 -12.33
CA VAL A 407 -8.17 3.78 -12.72
C VAL A 407 -7.19 3.02 -11.85
N SER A 408 -7.70 2.07 -11.07
CA SER A 408 -6.87 1.11 -10.33
C SER A 408 -6.90 -0.22 -11.05
N ALA A 409 -5.82 -0.55 -11.76
CA ALA A 409 -5.71 -1.81 -12.49
C ALA A 409 -5.14 -2.91 -11.57
N TYR A 410 -5.61 -4.14 -11.75
CA TYR A 410 -5.09 -5.31 -11.06
C TYR A 410 -5.19 -6.56 -11.93
N ALA A 411 -4.22 -7.46 -11.77
CA ALA A 411 -4.17 -8.72 -12.49
C ALA A 411 -3.46 -9.81 -11.68
N VAL A 412 -3.73 -11.07 -12.01
CA VAL A 412 -2.99 -12.20 -11.48
C VAL A 412 -1.55 -12.15 -11.98
N CYS A 413 -0.60 -12.27 -11.06
CA CYS A 413 0.82 -12.30 -11.34
C CYS A 413 1.30 -13.77 -11.24
N PRO A 414 1.59 -14.45 -12.36
CA PRO A 414 1.98 -15.86 -12.32
C PRO A 414 3.39 -16.08 -11.75
N ASP A 415 4.21 -15.02 -11.69
CA ASP A 415 5.54 -15.05 -11.10
C ASP A 415 5.93 -13.65 -10.60
N ILE A 416 5.81 -13.44 -9.29
CA ILE A 416 6.16 -12.18 -8.60
C ILE A 416 7.65 -11.82 -8.75
N THR A 417 8.52 -12.80 -9.03
CA THR A 417 9.95 -12.56 -9.17
C THR A 417 10.32 -11.96 -10.52
N ALA A 418 9.44 -12.12 -11.52
CA ALA A 418 9.52 -11.48 -12.84
C ALA A 418 8.91 -10.07 -12.80
N THR A 419 9.43 -9.23 -11.90
CA THR A 419 9.05 -7.82 -11.73
C THR A 419 10.28 -6.95 -12.00
N VAL A 420 10.09 -5.91 -12.80
CA VAL A 420 11.10 -4.91 -13.13
C VAL A 420 10.75 -3.59 -12.46
N THR A 421 11.79 -2.84 -12.10
CA THR A 421 11.72 -1.60 -11.32
C THR A 421 12.59 -0.52 -11.98
N PRO A 422 12.35 0.77 -11.68
CA PRO A 422 13.13 1.86 -12.30
C PRO A 422 14.61 1.95 -11.89
N ASP A 423 15.07 1.24 -10.85
CA ASP A 423 16.48 1.31 -10.45
C ASP A 423 17.38 0.68 -11.52
N LEU A 424 18.22 1.51 -12.13
CA LEU A 424 19.22 1.11 -13.12
C LEU A 424 20.23 0.14 -12.49
N LYS A 425 20.44 -1.01 -13.12
CA LYS A 425 21.20 -2.15 -12.56
C LYS A 425 22.50 -2.45 -13.31
N CYS A 426 22.72 -1.83 -14.47
CA CYS A 426 23.89 -2.09 -15.32
C CYS A 426 24.76 -0.82 -15.48
N PRO A 427 25.44 -0.32 -14.42
CA PRO A 427 26.24 0.90 -14.51
C PRO A 427 27.46 0.76 -15.43
N ASP A 428 28.20 1.87 -15.61
CA ASP A 428 29.44 1.96 -16.40
C ASP A 428 29.27 1.67 -17.90
N GLY A 429 28.17 2.14 -18.50
CA GLY A 429 27.89 1.97 -19.93
C GLY A 429 27.47 0.54 -20.33
N LYS A 430 27.22 -0.34 -19.36
CA LYS A 430 26.80 -1.74 -19.59
C LYS A 430 25.29 -1.87 -19.82
N GLY A 431 24.51 -0.85 -19.46
CA GLY A 431 23.08 -0.75 -19.70
C GLY A 431 22.79 0.22 -20.83
N ALA A 432 22.15 -0.27 -21.89
CA ALA A 432 21.60 0.57 -22.95
C ALA A 432 20.19 1.04 -22.54
N LEU A 433 19.91 2.33 -22.77
CA LEU A 433 18.61 2.94 -22.51
C LEU A 433 17.82 3.02 -23.81
N LEU A 434 16.60 2.49 -23.78
CA LEU A 434 15.69 2.42 -24.92
C LEU A 434 14.41 3.18 -24.62
N TYR A 435 13.99 4.07 -25.52
CA TYR A 435 12.69 4.76 -25.43
C TYR A 435 11.66 4.08 -26.32
N VAL A 436 10.62 3.53 -25.70
CA VAL A 436 9.46 2.93 -26.37
C VAL A 436 8.32 3.94 -26.36
N GLY A 437 8.18 4.71 -27.45
CA GLY A 437 7.17 5.75 -27.56
C GLY A 437 5.89 5.26 -28.22
N LEU A 438 4.72 5.53 -27.62
CA LEU A 438 3.43 5.22 -28.25
C LEU A 438 3.00 6.30 -29.25
N CYS A 439 3.31 7.57 -28.96
CA CYS A 439 3.06 8.73 -29.83
C CYS A 439 4.29 9.68 -29.91
N PRO A 440 5.50 9.18 -30.21
CA PRO A 440 6.75 9.90 -29.94
C PRO A 440 6.99 11.17 -30.77
N GLU A 441 6.20 11.42 -31.81
CA GLU A 441 6.37 12.55 -32.75
C GLU A 441 5.49 13.77 -32.41
N ARG A 442 4.60 13.66 -31.41
CA ARG A 442 3.57 14.68 -31.13
C ARG A 442 4.05 15.76 -30.16
N HIS A 443 4.85 15.38 -29.17
CA HIS A 443 5.44 16.24 -28.14
C HIS A 443 4.47 17.28 -27.51
N ARG A 444 3.25 16.85 -27.17
CA ARG A 444 2.19 17.76 -26.68
C ARG A 444 2.40 18.14 -25.22
N LEU A 445 2.31 19.44 -24.92
CA LEU A 445 2.56 20.00 -23.57
C LEU A 445 1.30 20.50 -22.85
N GLY A 446 0.12 20.47 -23.48
CA GLY A 446 -1.12 20.88 -22.83
C GLY A 446 -1.48 19.96 -21.67
N GLY A 447 -1.82 20.54 -20.52
CA GLY A 447 -2.14 19.81 -19.30
C GLY A 447 -0.93 19.21 -18.58
N SER A 448 0.29 19.55 -19.01
CA SER A 448 1.52 19.03 -18.41
C SER A 448 1.86 19.66 -17.06
N ALA A 449 2.68 18.97 -16.27
CA ALA A 449 3.35 19.52 -15.09
C ALA A 449 4.13 20.79 -15.42
N LEU A 450 4.80 20.82 -16.58
CA LEU A 450 5.49 22.02 -17.08
C LEU A 450 4.51 23.19 -17.23
N ALA A 451 3.39 23.00 -17.93
CA ALA A 451 2.38 24.04 -18.11
C ALA A 451 1.83 24.53 -16.75
N GLN A 452 1.55 23.60 -15.83
CA GLN A 452 1.07 23.91 -14.49
C GLN A 452 2.07 24.78 -13.68
N CYS A 453 3.36 24.46 -13.74
CA CYS A 453 4.43 25.23 -13.09
C CYS A 453 4.56 26.69 -13.59
N TYR A 454 3.97 27.00 -14.73
CA TYR A 454 3.87 28.35 -15.29
C TYR A 454 2.44 28.90 -15.29
N ALA A 455 1.57 28.35 -14.43
CA ALA A 455 0.18 28.75 -14.25
C ALA A 455 -0.63 28.76 -15.56
N GLN A 456 -0.35 27.79 -16.43
CA GLN A 456 -1.00 27.62 -17.72
C GLN A 456 -1.58 26.21 -17.85
N LEU A 457 -2.58 26.09 -18.72
CA LEU A 457 -3.15 24.81 -19.11
C LEU A 457 -2.66 24.38 -20.50
N GLY A 458 -2.64 25.31 -21.46
CA GLY A 458 -2.41 24.97 -22.88
C GLY A 458 -3.71 24.52 -23.58
N ASP A 459 -3.58 24.11 -24.83
CA ASP A 459 -4.71 23.76 -25.71
C ASP A 459 -4.58 22.40 -26.42
N ARG A 460 -3.38 21.80 -26.43
CA ARG A 460 -3.09 20.51 -27.06
C ARG A 460 -2.49 19.55 -26.04
N CYS A 461 -3.30 18.63 -25.52
CA CYS A 461 -2.85 17.62 -24.57
C CYS A 461 -2.42 16.31 -25.26
N PRO A 462 -1.57 15.49 -24.59
CA PRO A 462 -1.36 14.08 -24.94
C PRO A 462 -2.68 13.30 -25.07
N ASP A 463 -2.64 12.17 -25.78
CA ASP A 463 -3.77 11.24 -25.92
C ASP A 463 -3.30 9.85 -26.36
N LEU A 464 -4.08 8.82 -26.02
CA LEU A 464 -3.91 7.45 -26.51
C LEU A 464 -4.61 7.31 -27.87
N GLU A 465 -3.88 7.65 -28.94
CA GLU A 465 -4.39 7.62 -30.32
C GLU A 465 -4.54 6.19 -30.88
N SER A 466 -3.68 5.25 -30.46
CA SER A 466 -3.67 3.86 -30.93
C SER A 466 -3.64 2.85 -29.77
N PRO A 467 -4.82 2.37 -29.32
CA PRO A 467 -4.91 1.32 -28.32
C PRO A 467 -4.24 0.00 -28.76
N GLY A 468 -4.21 -0.28 -30.07
CA GLY A 468 -3.49 -1.42 -30.63
C GLY A 468 -1.97 -1.36 -30.38
N THR A 469 -1.36 -0.18 -30.49
CA THR A 469 0.06 0.03 -30.23
C THR A 469 0.39 -0.16 -28.75
N LEU A 470 -0.48 0.34 -27.85
CA LEU A 470 -0.34 0.08 -26.40
C LEU A 470 -0.43 -1.41 -26.10
N ALA A 471 -1.40 -2.12 -26.68
CA ALA A 471 -1.55 -3.57 -26.48
C ALA A 471 -0.34 -4.37 -27.01
N ALA A 472 0.25 -3.97 -28.14
CA ALA A 472 1.46 -4.58 -28.68
C ALA A 472 2.68 -4.30 -27.78
N CYS A 473 2.83 -3.05 -27.32
CA CYS A 473 3.87 -2.66 -26.36
C CYS A 473 3.77 -3.50 -25.09
N PHE A 474 2.58 -3.58 -24.48
CA PHE A 474 2.33 -4.36 -23.28
C PHE A 474 2.73 -5.82 -23.45
N ARG A 475 2.23 -6.49 -24.49
CA ARG A 475 2.51 -7.92 -24.73
C ARG A 475 3.99 -8.19 -24.96
N LEU A 476 4.69 -7.33 -25.70
CA LEU A 476 6.11 -7.53 -25.95
C LEU A 476 6.95 -7.27 -24.69
N THR A 477 6.63 -6.24 -23.91
CA THR A 477 7.28 -6.02 -22.60
C THR A 477 7.09 -7.23 -21.68
N GLN A 478 5.87 -7.81 -21.64
CA GLN A 478 5.58 -9.03 -20.87
C GLN A 478 6.41 -10.24 -21.33
N GLN A 479 6.65 -10.40 -22.63
CA GLN A 479 7.56 -11.43 -23.15
C GLN A 479 9.00 -11.20 -22.69
N LEU A 480 9.49 -9.95 -22.78
CA LEU A 480 10.84 -9.59 -22.36
C LEU A 480 11.07 -9.77 -20.85
N LEU A 481 10.03 -9.56 -20.03
CA LEU A 481 10.03 -9.89 -18.60
C LEU A 481 10.18 -11.40 -18.38
N GLN A 482 9.37 -12.20 -19.07
CA GLN A 482 9.43 -13.66 -18.97
C GLN A 482 10.80 -14.21 -19.38
N GLU A 483 11.44 -13.59 -20.37
CA GLU A 483 12.77 -13.96 -20.84
C GLU A 483 13.91 -13.37 -19.99
N SER A 484 13.58 -12.58 -18.96
CA SER A 484 14.56 -11.91 -18.07
C SER A 484 15.58 -11.03 -18.83
N VAL A 485 15.14 -10.39 -19.91
CA VAL A 485 16.00 -9.52 -20.75
C VAL A 485 16.10 -8.10 -20.19
N LEU A 486 15.03 -7.63 -19.52
CA LEU A 486 14.95 -6.27 -18.98
C LEU A 486 15.69 -6.17 -17.64
N SER A 487 16.57 -5.19 -17.51
CA SER A 487 17.30 -4.88 -16.27
C SER A 487 16.51 -3.90 -15.39
N ALA A 488 15.97 -2.85 -16.01
CA ALA A 488 15.17 -1.82 -15.36
C ALA A 488 14.15 -1.26 -16.36
N GLY A 489 13.15 -0.57 -15.86
CA GLY A 489 12.16 0.08 -16.71
C GLY A 489 11.30 1.04 -15.91
N HIS A 490 10.82 2.09 -16.57
CA HIS A 490 9.95 3.09 -15.99
C HIS A 490 9.04 3.70 -17.06
N ASP A 491 7.86 4.18 -16.68
CA ASP A 491 6.91 4.79 -17.61
C ASP A 491 7.12 6.30 -17.76
N VAL A 492 6.56 6.89 -18.83
CA VAL A 492 6.54 8.33 -19.06
C VAL A 492 5.17 8.87 -18.70
N SER A 493 5.12 9.61 -17.60
CA SER A 493 3.91 10.19 -17.01
C SER A 493 4.15 11.67 -16.66
N ASP A 494 3.82 12.11 -15.45
CA ASP A 494 3.93 13.51 -15.03
C ASP A 494 5.38 14.03 -15.04
N GLY A 495 5.60 15.21 -15.61
CA GLY A 495 6.92 15.79 -15.84
C GLY A 495 7.63 15.27 -17.09
N GLY A 496 7.11 14.23 -17.73
CA GLY A 496 7.51 13.75 -19.05
C GLY A 496 8.79 12.92 -19.05
N LEU A 497 9.34 12.73 -20.26
CA LEU A 497 10.50 11.86 -20.50
C LEU A 497 11.72 12.22 -19.63
N VAL A 498 11.95 13.51 -19.38
CA VAL A 498 13.06 13.94 -18.53
C VAL A 498 12.90 13.48 -17.09
N THR A 499 11.70 13.57 -16.53
CA THR A 499 11.44 13.08 -15.17
C THR A 499 11.64 11.58 -15.10
N CYS A 500 11.07 10.81 -16.05
CA CYS A 500 11.26 9.36 -16.15
C CYS A 500 12.76 8.97 -16.13
N LEU A 501 13.58 9.60 -16.98
CA LEU A 501 15.03 9.35 -17.02
C LEU A 501 15.74 9.72 -15.70
N LEU A 502 15.39 10.86 -15.13
CA LEU A 502 15.95 11.32 -13.86
C LEU A 502 15.59 10.39 -12.71
N GLU A 503 14.34 9.94 -12.64
CA GLU A 503 13.86 9.03 -11.62
C GLU A 503 14.53 7.65 -11.72
N MET A 504 14.76 7.12 -12.93
CA MET A 504 15.59 5.93 -13.12
C MET A 504 17.03 6.12 -12.60
N ALA A 505 17.65 7.27 -12.87
CA ALA A 505 18.98 7.62 -12.35
C ALA A 505 18.97 7.75 -10.81
N PHE A 506 17.92 8.32 -10.22
CA PHE A 506 17.78 8.47 -8.77
C PHE A 506 17.59 7.10 -8.09
N ALA A 507 16.76 6.25 -8.68
CA ALA A 507 16.48 4.90 -8.23
C ALA A 507 17.74 4.03 -8.27
N GLY A 508 18.49 4.04 -9.39
CA GLY A 508 19.74 3.30 -9.53
C GLY A 508 20.94 3.93 -8.80
N ASN A 509 20.80 5.18 -8.32
CA ASN A 509 21.90 6.01 -7.83
C ASN A 509 23.10 6.01 -8.79
N CYS A 510 22.86 6.21 -10.09
CA CYS A 510 23.90 6.18 -11.12
C CYS A 510 23.67 7.25 -12.20
N GLY A 511 24.75 7.64 -12.87
CA GLY A 511 24.67 8.62 -13.96
C GLY A 511 24.00 8.03 -15.20
N LEU A 512 23.72 8.89 -16.19
CA LEU A 512 23.27 8.47 -17.51
C LEU A 512 23.69 9.48 -18.58
N GLN A 513 23.78 9.02 -19.83
CA GLN A 513 24.00 9.85 -21.00
C GLN A 513 22.95 9.52 -22.03
N VAL A 514 22.16 10.52 -22.42
CA VAL A 514 21.03 10.38 -23.34
C VAL A 514 21.10 11.43 -24.44
N GLU A 515 20.79 11.01 -25.66
CA GLU A 515 20.64 11.85 -26.83
C GLU A 515 19.30 11.59 -27.52
N MET A 516 18.49 12.64 -27.62
CA MET A 516 17.21 12.63 -28.35
C MET A 516 17.36 13.39 -29.66
N VAL A 517 16.86 12.81 -30.75
CA VAL A 517 16.84 13.43 -32.07
C VAL A 517 15.39 13.63 -32.49
N ALA A 518 14.95 14.88 -32.52
CA ALA A 518 13.60 15.30 -32.89
C ALA A 518 13.67 16.64 -33.65
N PRO A 519 14.01 16.60 -34.95
CA PRO A 519 14.13 17.81 -35.76
C PRO A 519 12.80 18.55 -35.83
N GLY A 520 12.80 19.85 -35.56
CA GLY A 520 11.61 20.70 -35.61
C GLY A 520 10.83 20.81 -34.29
N ALA A 521 11.19 20.04 -33.26
CA ALA A 521 10.71 20.22 -31.89
C ALA A 521 11.78 20.87 -31.02
N SER A 522 11.36 21.70 -30.05
CA SER A 522 12.25 22.27 -29.04
C SER A 522 12.62 21.23 -27.98
N ALA A 523 13.74 21.45 -27.27
CA ALA A 523 14.15 20.57 -26.17
C ALA A 523 13.08 20.47 -25.07
N LEU A 524 12.34 21.56 -24.80
CA LEU A 524 11.26 21.56 -23.82
C LEU A 524 10.09 20.66 -24.26
N GLU A 525 9.69 20.72 -25.53
CA GLU A 525 8.64 19.85 -26.08
C GLU A 525 9.03 18.37 -26.01
N VAL A 526 10.27 18.05 -26.38
CA VAL A 526 10.76 16.66 -26.38
C VAL A 526 10.83 16.09 -24.97
N LEU A 527 11.38 16.86 -24.03
CA LEU A 527 11.72 16.38 -22.69
C LEU A 527 10.54 16.39 -21.71
N PHE A 528 9.61 17.35 -21.83
CA PHE A 528 8.49 17.52 -20.89
C PHE A 528 7.14 17.07 -21.46
N ALA A 529 7.11 16.49 -22.66
CA ALA A 529 5.88 15.86 -23.16
C ALA A 529 5.53 14.63 -22.32
N GLU A 530 4.27 14.57 -21.90
CA GLU A 530 3.70 13.53 -21.05
C GLU A 530 2.86 12.57 -21.90
N GLU A 531 3.40 12.23 -23.07
CA GLU A 531 2.86 11.18 -23.93
C GLU A 531 3.19 9.83 -23.32
N LEU A 532 2.25 8.89 -23.39
CA LEU A 532 2.47 7.52 -22.93
C LEU A 532 3.70 6.90 -23.63
N GLY A 533 4.58 6.31 -22.83
CA GLY A 533 5.78 5.64 -23.28
C GLY A 533 6.50 4.94 -22.14
N LEU A 534 7.53 4.18 -22.48
CA LEU A 534 8.39 3.49 -21.52
C LEU A 534 9.86 3.85 -21.81
N VAL A 535 10.67 3.92 -20.76
CA VAL A 535 12.13 3.84 -20.86
C VAL A 535 12.57 2.51 -20.28
N LEU A 536 13.37 1.76 -21.03
CA LEU A 536 13.86 0.44 -20.64
C LEU A 536 15.39 0.46 -20.53
N GLU A 537 15.93 -0.21 -19.51
CA GLU A 537 17.34 -0.57 -19.45
C GLU A 537 17.49 -2.05 -19.82
N VAL A 538 18.37 -2.34 -20.78
CA VAL A 538 18.76 -3.70 -21.15
C VAL A 538 20.28 -3.81 -21.17
N PRO A 539 20.85 -5.01 -21.01
CA PRO A 539 22.28 -5.21 -21.27
C PRO A 539 22.64 -4.70 -22.68
N SER A 540 23.76 -3.99 -22.84
CA SER A 540 24.08 -3.32 -24.11
C SER A 540 24.09 -4.27 -25.32
N ALA A 541 24.42 -5.55 -25.12
CA ALA A 541 24.39 -6.57 -26.18
C ALA A 541 22.96 -6.95 -26.65
N ALA A 542 21.94 -6.74 -25.82
CA ALA A 542 20.54 -7.07 -26.13
C ALA A 542 19.79 -5.90 -26.82
N ALA A 543 20.33 -4.69 -26.78
CA ALA A 543 19.67 -3.47 -27.25
C ALA A 543 19.11 -3.56 -28.68
N GLY A 544 19.95 -4.01 -29.63
CA GLY A 544 19.53 -4.11 -31.04
C GLY A 544 18.43 -5.15 -31.27
N ASP A 545 18.45 -6.26 -30.54
CA ASP A 545 17.39 -7.28 -30.63
C ASP A 545 16.07 -6.77 -30.09
N VAL A 546 16.10 -6.12 -28.92
CA VAL A 546 14.91 -5.57 -28.27
C VAL A 546 14.26 -4.49 -29.15
N CYS A 547 15.04 -3.54 -29.67
CA CYS A 547 14.52 -2.52 -30.59
C CYS A 547 13.83 -3.16 -31.81
N ARG A 548 14.50 -4.12 -32.46
CA ARG A 548 13.94 -4.84 -33.61
C ARG A 548 12.61 -5.53 -33.28
N ARG A 549 12.51 -6.19 -32.13
CA ARG A 549 11.26 -6.87 -31.72
C ARG A 549 10.10 -5.90 -31.53
N TYR A 550 10.34 -4.72 -30.96
CA TYR A 550 9.32 -3.67 -30.85
C TYR A 550 8.90 -3.17 -32.23
N GLU A 551 9.87 -2.92 -33.12
CA GLU A 551 9.59 -2.48 -34.49
C GLU A 551 8.77 -3.53 -35.28
N GLU A 552 9.12 -4.82 -35.17
CA GLU A 552 8.37 -5.93 -35.76
C GLU A 552 6.93 -6.03 -35.21
N ALA A 553 6.73 -5.64 -33.95
CA ALA A 553 5.41 -5.54 -33.32
C ALA A 553 4.66 -4.24 -33.67
N GLY A 554 5.24 -3.36 -34.50
CA GLY A 554 4.63 -2.08 -34.89
C GLY A 554 4.70 -1.00 -33.80
N VAL A 555 5.62 -1.13 -32.86
CA VAL A 555 5.86 -0.18 -31.77
C VAL A 555 7.24 0.44 -31.95
N ARG A 556 7.34 1.77 -31.86
CA ARG A 556 8.62 2.43 -32.03
C ARG A 556 9.47 2.27 -30.77
N CYS A 557 10.70 1.79 -30.94
CA CYS A 557 11.70 1.68 -29.88
C CYS A 557 13.04 2.24 -30.37
N LEU A 558 13.54 3.27 -29.68
CA LEU A 558 14.76 3.97 -30.06
C LEU A 558 15.85 3.74 -29.01
N PRO A 559 17.08 3.37 -29.39
CA PRO A 559 18.21 3.48 -28.48
C PRO A 559 18.51 4.96 -28.25
N ILE A 560 18.40 5.41 -27.00
CA ILE A 560 18.54 6.83 -26.64
C ILE A 560 19.78 7.12 -25.83
N GLY A 561 20.49 6.10 -25.32
CA GLY A 561 21.65 6.36 -24.48
C GLY A 561 22.14 5.14 -23.71
N HIS A 562 22.90 5.41 -22.66
CA HIS A 562 23.42 4.39 -21.76
C HIS A 562 23.60 4.91 -20.34
N THR A 563 23.72 3.98 -19.40
CA THR A 563 24.03 4.28 -18.00
C THR A 563 25.48 4.76 -17.81
N GLY A 564 25.71 5.53 -16.76
CA GLY A 564 27.01 6.03 -16.33
C GLY A 564 27.51 5.33 -15.06
N PRO A 565 28.58 5.87 -14.45
CA PRO A 565 29.12 5.34 -13.20
C PRO A 565 28.10 5.41 -12.04
N PRO A 566 28.22 4.56 -11.01
CA PRO A 566 27.39 4.66 -9.80
C PRO A 566 27.82 5.82 -8.90
N GLY A 567 26.90 6.29 -8.07
CA GLY A 567 27.12 7.27 -7.02
C GLY A 567 26.48 8.64 -7.28
N PRO A 568 26.34 9.46 -6.22
CA PRO A 568 25.67 10.76 -6.27
C PRO A 568 26.44 11.82 -7.06
N GLN A 569 27.74 11.63 -7.27
CA GLN A 569 28.59 12.54 -8.03
C GLN A 569 28.61 12.23 -9.54
N SER A 570 28.00 11.10 -9.95
CA SER A 570 27.88 10.74 -11.35
C SER A 570 26.99 11.71 -12.11
N MET A 571 27.32 11.94 -13.38
CA MET A 571 26.64 12.95 -14.18
C MET A 571 25.44 12.38 -14.93
N VAL A 572 24.33 13.12 -14.90
CA VAL A 572 23.24 13.02 -15.87
C VAL A 572 23.55 13.99 -17.00
N ARG A 573 23.68 13.49 -18.23
CA ARG A 573 23.87 14.29 -19.44
C ARG A 573 22.73 14.07 -20.41
N LEU A 574 22.00 15.13 -20.75
CA LEU A 574 20.91 15.09 -21.71
C LEU A 574 21.24 15.99 -22.89
N ARG A 575 21.16 15.43 -24.10
CA ARG A 575 21.32 16.16 -25.36
C ARG A 575 20.05 16.05 -26.19
N VAL A 576 19.66 17.15 -26.82
CA VAL A 576 18.57 17.18 -27.80
C VAL A 576 19.07 17.82 -29.08
N ASN A 577 18.88 17.16 -30.23
CA ASN A 577 19.33 17.65 -31.54
C ASN A 577 20.82 18.07 -31.54
N GLY A 578 21.67 17.31 -30.85
CA GLY A 578 23.10 17.55 -30.69
C GLY A 578 23.51 18.64 -29.68
N GLN A 579 22.58 19.39 -29.09
CA GLN A 579 22.86 20.41 -28.07
C GLN A 579 22.81 19.80 -26.66
N GLU A 580 23.73 20.17 -25.77
CA GLU A 580 23.72 19.74 -24.37
C GLU A 580 22.77 20.63 -23.55
N GLU A 581 21.64 20.06 -23.12
CA GLU A 581 20.56 20.77 -22.43
C GLU A 581 20.67 20.66 -20.90
N LEU A 582 21.29 19.59 -20.42
CA LEU A 582 21.53 19.33 -19.00
C LEU A 582 22.82 18.53 -18.79
N ALA A 583 23.64 18.97 -17.84
CA ALA A 583 24.79 18.23 -17.34
C ALA A 583 24.96 18.51 -15.84
N ARG A 584 24.37 17.68 -14.96
CA ARG A 584 24.43 17.85 -13.50
C ARG A 584 24.62 16.52 -12.75
N PRO A 585 25.20 16.54 -11.55
CA PRO A 585 25.29 15.35 -10.70
C PRO A 585 23.91 14.79 -10.30
N VAL A 586 23.81 13.46 -10.22
CA VAL A 586 22.60 12.74 -9.79
C VAL A 586 22.14 13.19 -8.41
N GLY A 587 23.06 13.34 -7.45
CA GLY A 587 22.74 13.73 -6.08
C GLY A 587 22.14 15.13 -5.98
N GLU A 588 22.58 16.06 -6.83
CA GLU A 588 22.06 17.43 -6.87
C GLU A 588 20.62 17.47 -7.43
N LEU A 589 20.39 16.75 -8.53
CA LEU A 589 19.06 16.64 -9.14
C LEU A 589 18.07 15.87 -8.24
N ARG A 590 18.53 14.81 -7.56
CA ARG A 590 17.73 14.09 -6.57
C ARG A 590 17.38 14.97 -5.38
N ALA A 591 18.33 15.76 -4.86
CA ALA A 591 18.07 16.68 -3.76
C ALA A 591 17.01 17.73 -4.15
N LEU A 592 17.03 18.20 -5.39
CA LEU A 592 16.01 19.09 -5.94
C LEU A 592 14.61 18.43 -5.96
N TRP A 593 14.53 17.16 -6.37
CA TRP A 593 13.30 16.36 -6.41
C TRP A 593 12.77 15.97 -5.01
N GLU A 594 13.66 15.72 -4.05
CA GLU A 594 13.30 15.42 -2.66
C GLU A 594 12.87 16.67 -1.86
N ALA A 595 13.25 17.87 -2.30
CA ALA A 595 13.11 19.10 -1.52
C ALA A 595 11.69 19.34 -0.99
N THR A 596 10.67 19.20 -1.85
CA THR A 596 9.27 19.39 -1.45
C THR A 596 8.84 18.33 -0.41
N SER A 597 9.28 17.09 -0.57
CA SER A 597 9.02 16.03 0.40
C SER A 597 9.60 16.37 1.77
N PHE A 598 10.83 16.88 1.84
CA PHE A 598 11.44 17.29 3.11
C PHE A 598 10.72 18.48 3.77
N GLN A 599 10.20 19.43 2.98
CA GLN A 599 9.36 20.50 3.53
C GLN A 599 8.07 19.95 4.15
N LEU A 600 7.40 19.02 3.47
CA LEU A 600 6.20 18.37 3.99
C LEU A 600 6.50 17.47 5.18
N GLU A 601 7.67 16.83 5.21
CA GLU A 601 8.11 15.99 6.33
C GLU A 601 8.32 16.81 7.61
N ARG A 602 8.92 18.00 7.51
CA ARG A 602 9.09 18.93 8.66
C ARG A 602 7.78 19.32 9.34
N LEU A 603 6.64 19.26 8.63
CA LEU A 603 5.32 19.55 9.20
C LEU A 603 4.77 18.42 10.06
N GLN A 604 5.36 17.23 9.97
CA GLN A 604 4.84 16.03 10.63
C GLN A 604 5.88 15.34 11.50
N ALA A 605 7.16 15.30 11.17
CA ALA A 605 8.21 14.64 11.96
C ALA A 605 9.15 15.65 12.65
N SER A 606 10.02 15.14 13.52
CA SER A 606 11.08 15.91 14.18
C SER A 606 11.95 16.68 13.17
N PRO A 607 11.98 18.02 13.19
CA PRO A 607 12.79 18.80 12.24
C PRO A 607 14.27 18.41 12.24
N HIS A 608 14.81 18.02 13.40
CA HIS A 608 16.20 17.57 13.54
C HIS A 608 16.48 16.28 12.75
N CYS A 609 15.61 15.27 12.87
CA CYS A 609 15.73 14.03 12.11
C CYS A 609 15.59 14.29 10.60
N VAL A 610 14.65 15.16 10.20
CA VAL A 610 14.45 15.51 8.79
C VAL A 610 15.68 16.22 8.20
N GLU A 611 16.27 17.17 8.93
CA GLU A 611 17.51 17.84 8.52
C GLU A 611 18.68 16.86 8.38
N GLN A 612 18.75 15.86 9.25
CA GLN A 612 19.76 14.81 9.19
C GLN A 612 19.59 13.91 7.95
N GLU A 613 18.36 13.45 7.67
CA GLU A 613 18.05 12.67 6.47
C GLU A 613 18.35 13.46 5.19
N GLU A 614 17.90 14.72 5.12
CA GLU A 614 18.11 15.60 3.96
C GLU A 614 19.59 15.80 3.66
N ARG A 615 20.39 16.11 4.69
CA ARG A 615 21.84 16.31 4.53
C ARG A 615 22.54 15.02 4.11
N GLY A 616 22.18 13.88 4.72
CA GLY A 616 22.79 12.59 4.45
C GLY A 616 22.47 12.06 3.05
N LEU A 617 21.21 12.17 2.62
CA LEU A 617 20.72 11.56 1.38
C LEU A 617 21.38 12.13 0.11
N ALA A 618 21.76 13.41 0.14
CA ALA A 618 22.40 14.08 -1.00
C ALA A 618 23.76 13.45 -1.39
N GLN A 619 24.48 12.87 -0.42
CA GLN A 619 25.82 12.29 -0.62
C GLN A 619 25.86 10.77 -0.44
N ARG A 620 24.70 10.14 -0.24
CA ARG A 620 24.60 8.72 0.10
C ARG A 620 24.98 7.82 -1.09
N GLN A 621 25.78 6.79 -0.82
CA GLN A 621 26.20 5.79 -1.81
C GLN A 621 25.23 4.60 -1.86
N GLY A 622 24.71 4.19 -0.70
CA GLY A 622 23.91 2.99 -0.54
C GLY A 622 24.55 2.00 0.44
N PRO A 623 23.78 1.05 1.00
CA PRO A 623 24.27 0.15 2.01
C PRO A 623 25.22 -0.91 1.43
N THR A 624 26.28 -1.22 2.19
CA THR A 624 27.14 -2.37 1.89
C THR A 624 26.68 -3.58 2.69
N PHE A 625 26.30 -4.66 2.00
CA PHE A 625 25.96 -5.93 2.63
C PHE A 625 27.14 -6.91 2.59
N THR A 626 27.35 -7.61 3.70
CA THR A 626 28.40 -8.60 3.89
C THR A 626 27.76 -9.88 4.44
N LEU A 627 28.09 -11.02 3.85
CA LEU A 627 27.58 -12.32 4.28
C LEU A 627 28.77 -13.22 4.65
N THR A 628 28.77 -13.73 5.89
CA THR A 628 29.89 -14.50 6.46
C THR A 628 29.60 -16.00 6.59
N PHE A 629 28.43 -16.46 6.15
CA PHE A 629 27.98 -17.85 6.26
C PHE A 629 27.24 -18.29 4.99
N ASP A 630 27.05 -19.60 4.85
CA ASP A 630 26.24 -20.18 3.76
C ASP A 630 24.74 -20.21 4.17
N PRO A 631 23.85 -19.48 3.45
CA PRO A 631 22.43 -19.47 3.77
C PRO A 631 21.71 -20.76 3.34
N ALA A 632 22.31 -21.62 2.51
CA ALA A 632 21.67 -22.79 1.91
C ALA A 632 21.65 -24.06 2.79
N ALA A 633 21.75 -23.92 4.12
CA ALA A 633 21.69 -25.07 5.02
C ALA A 633 20.31 -25.75 4.99
N LYS A 634 20.28 -27.08 4.84
CA LYS A 634 19.02 -27.84 4.81
C LYS A 634 18.44 -27.98 6.23
N PRO A 635 17.13 -27.77 6.41
CA PRO A 635 16.50 -27.98 7.71
C PRO A 635 16.52 -29.47 8.09
N PRO A 636 16.68 -29.79 9.39
CA PRO A 636 16.60 -31.17 9.87
C PRO A 636 15.17 -31.74 9.74
N LEU A 637 15.05 -33.07 9.61
CA LEU A 637 13.77 -33.80 9.39
C LEU A 637 12.91 -33.96 10.66
N LEU A 638 13.23 -33.28 11.76
CA LEU A 638 12.48 -33.33 13.02
C LEU A 638 11.75 -32.01 13.25
N CYS A 639 10.55 -32.07 13.81
CA CYS A 639 9.68 -30.91 13.98
C CYS A 639 9.42 -30.57 15.46
N PRO A 640 10.35 -29.89 16.15
CA PRO A 640 10.08 -29.30 17.45
C PRO A 640 8.83 -28.41 17.39
N ARG A 641 8.07 -28.35 18.48
CA ARG A 641 6.90 -27.48 18.58
C ARG A 641 7.30 -26.08 19.01
N VAL A 642 6.77 -25.09 18.31
CA VAL A 642 6.90 -23.66 18.65
C VAL A 642 5.51 -23.04 18.77
N ALA A 643 5.27 -22.34 19.87
CA ALA A 643 4.07 -21.54 20.07
C ALA A 643 4.31 -20.14 19.51
N VAL A 644 3.59 -19.78 18.45
CA VAL A 644 3.56 -18.42 17.92
C VAL A 644 2.42 -17.70 18.63
N LEU A 645 2.80 -16.92 19.65
CA LEU A 645 1.87 -16.29 20.57
C LEU A 645 1.48 -14.89 20.08
N ARG A 646 0.18 -14.65 20.00
CA ARG A 646 -0.42 -13.36 19.65
C ARG A 646 -1.43 -12.88 20.69
N GLU A 647 -1.67 -11.58 20.70
CA GLU A 647 -2.67 -10.88 21.51
C GLU A 647 -3.58 -10.05 20.58
N GLU A 648 -4.70 -9.55 21.09
CA GLU A 648 -5.56 -8.64 20.34
C GLU A 648 -4.76 -7.45 19.77
N GLY A 649 -4.89 -7.19 18.46
CA GLY A 649 -4.12 -6.14 17.76
C GLY A 649 -2.73 -6.57 17.25
N SER A 650 -2.26 -7.78 17.57
CA SER A 650 -1.10 -8.37 16.88
C SER A 650 -1.39 -8.61 15.40
N ASN A 651 -0.38 -8.51 14.54
CA ASN A 651 -0.56 -8.66 13.08
C ASN A 651 0.65 -9.26 12.32
N GLY A 652 1.70 -9.69 13.03
CA GLY A 652 2.89 -10.31 12.46
C GLY A 652 2.97 -11.83 12.65
N ASP A 653 1.85 -12.47 12.97
CA ASP A 653 1.79 -13.90 13.33
C ASP A 653 1.93 -14.83 12.12
N ARG A 654 1.33 -14.50 10.98
CA ARG A 654 1.29 -15.41 9.81
C ARG A 654 2.66 -15.57 9.15
N GLU A 655 3.37 -14.47 8.92
CA GLU A 655 4.74 -14.53 8.41
C GLU A 655 5.70 -15.20 9.39
N MET A 656 5.47 -15.04 10.70
CA MET A 656 6.25 -15.72 11.74
C MET A 656 6.03 -17.24 11.70
N VAL A 657 4.78 -17.68 11.59
CA VAL A 657 4.44 -19.10 11.40
C VAL A 657 5.15 -19.65 10.17
N ALA A 658 5.07 -18.95 9.03
CA ALA A 658 5.71 -19.38 7.79
C ALA A 658 7.24 -19.54 7.95
N ALA A 659 7.91 -18.57 8.57
CA ALA A 659 9.36 -18.61 8.83
C ALA A 659 9.77 -19.84 9.67
N PHE A 660 9.03 -20.15 10.74
CA PHE A 660 9.29 -21.32 11.57
C PHE A 660 9.00 -22.64 10.85
N VAL A 661 7.93 -22.70 10.05
CA VAL A 661 7.61 -23.87 9.21
C VAL A 661 8.73 -24.13 8.20
N MET A 662 9.25 -23.09 7.53
CA MET A 662 10.39 -23.20 6.60
C MET A 662 11.67 -23.69 7.30
N ALA A 663 11.86 -23.36 8.57
CA ALA A 663 12.98 -23.84 9.38
C ALA A 663 12.79 -25.27 9.93
N GLY A 664 11.64 -25.90 9.69
CA GLY A 664 11.35 -27.29 10.07
C GLY A 664 10.53 -27.46 11.35
N PHE A 665 10.00 -26.39 11.95
CA PHE A 665 9.17 -26.49 13.16
C PHE A 665 7.73 -26.91 12.87
N GLN A 666 7.10 -27.53 13.86
CA GLN A 666 5.64 -27.57 13.97
C GLN A 666 5.18 -26.28 14.68
N ALA A 667 4.78 -25.27 13.91
CA ALA A 667 4.29 -23.99 14.43
C ALA A 667 2.80 -24.05 14.80
N TRP A 668 2.45 -23.48 15.96
CA TRP A 668 1.08 -23.42 16.47
C TRP A 668 0.66 -21.96 16.65
N ASP A 669 -0.51 -21.58 16.11
CA ASP A 669 -1.19 -20.33 16.46
C ASP A 669 -1.72 -20.43 17.89
N VAL A 670 -1.20 -19.58 18.78
CA VAL A 670 -1.63 -19.53 20.17
C VAL A 670 -2.05 -18.10 20.50
N THR A 671 -3.25 -17.93 21.04
CA THR A 671 -3.69 -16.64 21.58
C THR A 671 -3.37 -16.54 23.06
N MET A 672 -3.22 -15.32 23.57
CA MET A 672 -3.19 -15.09 25.01
C MET A 672 -4.43 -15.65 25.73
N GLN A 673 -5.59 -15.65 25.05
CA GLN A 673 -6.82 -16.21 25.59
C GLN A 673 -6.69 -17.72 25.86
N ASP A 674 -6.10 -18.49 24.94
CA ASP A 674 -5.87 -19.94 25.10
C ASP A 674 -5.10 -20.26 26.40
N LEU A 675 -4.13 -19.41 26.75
CA LEU A 675 -3.33 -19.54 27.98
C LEU A 675 -4.08 -19.03 29.23
N CYS A 676 -4.87 -17.96 29.09
CA CYS A 676 -5.64 -17.37 30.17
C CYS A 676 -6.80 -18.28 30.63
N THR A 677 -7.47 -18.95 29.69
CA THR A 677 -8.55 -19.91 29.96
C THR A 677 -8.01 -21.28 30.34
N GLY A 678 -6.77 -21.60 29.97
CA GLY A 678 -6.15 -22.91 30.22
C GLY A 678 -6.55 -23.98 29.20
N GLU A 679 -7.08 -23.57 28.03
CA GLU A 679 -7.31 -24.47 26.90
C GLU A 679 -6.00 -25.04 26.33
N LEU A 680 -4.89 -24.30 26.49
CA LEU A 680 -3.56 -24.71 26.08
C LEU A 680 -2.51 -24.41 27.17
N THR A 681 -1.45 -25.23 27.21
CA THR A 681 -0.31 -25.05 28.13
C THR A 681 1.02 -25.03 27.37
N LEU A 682 2.01 -24.33 27.92
CA LEU A 682 3.33 -24.14 27.31
C LEU A 682 4.30 -25.33 27.51
N GLU A 683 3.90 -26.37 28.25
CA GLU A 683 4.75 -27.52 28.58
C GLU A 683 5.24 -28.27 27.34
N SER A 684 4.37 -28.45 26.34
CA SER A 684 4.70 -29.24 25.14
C SER A 684 5.55 -28.50 24.09
N PHE A 685 5.90 -27.24 24.34
CA PHE A 685 6.63 -26.40 23.39
C PHE A 685 8.12 -26.28 23.77
N ARG A 686 8.99 -26.25 22.75
CA ARG A 686 10.42 -25.92 22.90
C ARG A 686 10.69 -24.44 22.61
N GLY A 687 9.86 -23.80 21.79
CA GLY A 687 9.95 -22.37 21.47
C GLY A 687 8.68 -21.60 21.83
N LEU A 688 8.86 -20.37 22.29
CA LEU A 688 7.78 -19.39 22.50
C LEU A 688 8.13 -18.09 21.78
N VAL A 689 7.27 -17.66 20.87
CA VAL A 689 7.52 -16.52 20.00
C VAL A 689 6.46 -15.45 20.24
N PHE A 690 6.88 -14.23 20.51
CA PHE A 690 6.02 -13.06 20.65
C PHE A 690 6.08 -12.26 19.35
N VAL A 691 4.94 -12.19 18.66
CA VAL A 691 4.83 -11.61 17.31
C VAL A 691 4.83 -10.08 17.35
N GLY A 692 5.04 -9.47 16.18
CA GLY A 692 4.88 -8.03 15.99
C GLY A 692 3.41 -7.60 15.86
N GLY A 693 3.18 -6.28 15.94
CA GLY A 693 1.88 -5.66 15.75
C GLY A 693 1.65 -4.49 16.71
N PHE A 694 0.38 -4.23 17.01
CA PHE A 694 -0.04 -3.12 17.86
C PHE A 694 -0.99 -3.65 18.93
N SER A 695 -0.50 -4.50 19.85
CA SER A 695 -1.37 -5.10 20.86
C SER A 695 -2.15 -4.02 21.62
N TYR A 696 -3.48 -4.11 21.70
CA TYR A 696 -4.34 -3.07 22.28
C TYR A 696 -4.15 -1.65 21.67
N ALA A 697 -3.83 -1.57 20.38
CA ALA A 697 -3.50 -0.33 19.65
C ALA A 697 -2.36 0.46 20.28
N ASP A 698 -1.50 -0.21 21.07
CA ASP A 698 -0.48 0.41 21.91
C ASP A 698 -1.02 1.48 22.87
N VAL A 699 -2.33 1.42 23.21
CA VAL A 699 -2.96 2.28 24.20
C VAL A 699 -2.32 2.03 25.57
N LEU A 700 -2.03 3.11 26.30
CA LEU A 700 -1.20 3.16 27.52
C LEU A 700 0.32 2.95 27.29
N GLY A 701 0.74 2.70 26.05
CA GLY A 701 2.12 2.48 25.59
C GLY A 701 2.32 1.06 25.05
N SER A 702 3.23 0.89 24.08
CA SER A 702 3.32 -0.35 23.32
C SER A 702 3.60 -1.59 24.17
N ALA A 703 2.89 -2.68 23.87
CA ALA A 703 2.92 -3.98 24.55
C ALA A 703 2.57 -3.97 26.05
N LYS A 704 2.20 -2.85 26.66
CA LYS A 704 1.88 -2.81 28.10
C LYS A 704 0.59 -3.53 28.44
N GLY A 705 -0.44 -3.42 27.60
CA GLY A 705 -1.66 -4.21 27.75
C GLY A 705 -1.36 -5.71 27.71
N TRP A 706 -0.52 -6.15 26.77
CA TRP A 706 -0.08 -7.53 26.68
C TRP A 706 0.72 -7.97 27.92
N ALA A 707 1.65 -7.15 28.38
CA ALA A 707 2.41 -7.40 29.61
C ALA A 707 1.49 -7.50 30.85
N ALA A 708 0.43 -6.69 30.90
CA ALA A 708 -0.58 -6.74 31.96
C ALA A 708 -1.37 -8.05 31.91
N SER A 709 -1.78 -8.52 30.72
CA SER A 709 -2.42 -9.84 30.54
C SER A 709 -1.56 -10.98 31.07
N VAL A 710 -0.24 -10.94 30.83
CA VAL A 710 0.70 -11.93 31.37
C VAL A 710 0.87 -11.79 32.89
N THR A 711 1.01 -10.56 33.40
CA THR A 711 1.40 -10.31 34.80
C THR A 711 0.24 -10.51 35.78
N PHE A 712 -0.97 -10.09 35.40
CA PHE A 712 -2.13 -10.06 36.29
C PHE A 712 -3.06 -11.25 36.15
N ASN A 713 -2.93 -12.07 35.09
CA ASN A 713 -3.61 -13.36 35.01
C ASN A 713 -2.76 -14.46 35.68
N PRO A 714 -3.20 -15.08 36.79
CA PRO A 714 -2.39 -16.04 37.52
C PRO A 714 -1.99 -17.29 36.71
N ARG A 715 -2.85 -17.73 35.78
CA ARG A 715 -2.58 -18.91 34.93
C ARG A 715 -1.52 -18.59 33.88
N ALA A 716 -1.71 -17.50 33.14
CA ALA A 716 -0.75 -17.07 32.12
C ALA A 716 0.63 -16.80 32.75
N ARG A 717 0.67 -16.09 33.90
CA ARG A 717 1.89 -15.86 34.66
C ARG A 717 2.63 -17.15 34.99
N ALA A 718 1.91 -18.13 35.56
CA ALA A 718 2.51 -19.41 35.94
C ALA A 718 3.08 -20.17 34.73
N GLN A 719 2.38 -20.15 33.59
CA GLN A 719 2.85 -20.78 32.34
C GLN A 719 4.14 -20.12 31.84
N PHE A 720 4.20 -18.78 31.82
CA PHE A 720 5.38 -18.03 31.39
C PHE A 720 6.58 -18.24 32.30
N GLU A 721 6.38 -18.19 33.62
CA GLU A 721 7.44 -18.45 34.60
C GLU A 721 7.98 -19.89 34.48
N ALA A 722 7.10 -20.88 34.34
CA ALA A 722 7.50 -22.28 34.13
C ALA A 722 8.29 -22.46 32.83
N PHE A 723 7.83 -21.86 31.73
CA PHE A 723 8.51 -21.91 30.44
C PHE A 723 9.90 -21.26 30.48
N ARG A 724 10.05 -20.10 31.14
CA ARG A 724 11.33 -19.37 31.22
C ARG A 724 12.38 -20.11 32.07
N ARG A 725 11.96 -20.84 33.10
CA ARG A 725 12.87 -21.61 34.00
C ARG A 725 13.45 -22.86 33.35
N ARG A 726 12.72 -23.44 32.38
CA ARG A 726 13.21 -24.58 31.60
C ARG A 726 14.50 -24.22 30.87
N ARG A 727 15.45 -25.14 30.82
CA ARG A 727 16.76 -24.95 30.15
C ARG A 727 16.76 -25.40 28.69
N ASP A 728 15.77 -26.20 28.33
CA ASP A 728 15.55 -26.75 27.00
C ASP A 728 14.66 -25.85 26.11
N THR A 729 14.30 -24.65 26.58
CA THR A 729 13.43 -23.71 25.86
C THR A 729 14.17 -22.51 25.30
N PHE A 730 13.67 -21.97 24.19
CA PHE A 730 14.07 -20.67 23.62
C PHE A 730 12.88 -19.73 23.47
N SER A 731 13.15 -18.41 23.36
CA SER A 731 12.13 -17.43 23.00
C SER A 731 12.62 -16.38 22.03
N LEU A 732 11.71 -15.91 21.17
CA LEU A 732 11.94 -14.81 20.25
C LEU A 732 10.85 -13.74 20.46
N GLY A 733 11.24 -12.47 20.54
CA GLY A 733 10.30 -11.34 20.54
C GLY A 733 10.65 -10.38 19.41
N VAL A 734 9.72 -10.16 18.49
CA VAL A 734 9.91 -9.26 17.35
C VAL A 734 9.00 -8.05 17.47
N CYS A 735 9.57 -6.84 17.31
CA CYS A 735 8.84 -5.57 17.38
C CYS A 735 7.99 -5.45 18.65
N ASN A 736 6.67 -5.63 18.58
CA ASN A 736 5.79 -5.64 19.75
C ASN A 736 6.14 -6.75 20.77
N GLY A 737 6.57 -7.91 20.29
CA GLY A 737 7.13 -8.96 21.13
C GLY A 737 8.45 -8.59 21.79
N CYS A 738 9.28 -7.76 21.14
CA CYS A 738 10.51 -7.23 21.74
C CYS A 738 10.18 -6.28 22.89
N GLN A 739 9.19 -5.41 22.70
CA GLN A 739 8.67 -4.51 23.73
C GLN A 739 8.15 -5.30 24.94
N LEU A 740 7.37 -6.35 24.70
CA LEU A 740 6.91 -7.26 25.75
C LEU A 740 8.07 -7.91 26.52
N MET A 741 9.05 -8.50 25.82
CA MET A 741 10.18 -9.16 26.47
C MET A 741 11.04 -8.21 27.31
N ALA A 742 11.17 -6.95 26.88
CA ALA A 742 11.83 -5.91 27.66
C ALA A 742 11.04 -5.57 28.94
N LEU A 743 9.70 -5.40 28.84
CA LEU A 743 8.82 -5.16 29.98
C LEU A 743 8.84 -6.31 31.00
N LEU A 744 8.87 -7.56 30.53
CA LEU A 744 8.97 -8.75 31.37
C LEU A 744 10.37 -8.97 31.96
N GLY A 745 11.37 -8.20 31.51
CA GLY A 745 12.77 -8.36 31.94
C GLY A 745 13.39 -9.70 31.50
N TRP A 746 12.98 -10.23 30.35
CA TRP A 746 13.50 -11.51 29.84
C TRP A 746 14.84 -11.38 29.12
N VAL A 747 15.16 -10.17 28.65
CA VAL A 747 16.38 -9.79 27.93
C VAL A 747 17.08 -8.63 28.63
N GLY A 748 18.38 -8.46 28.33
CA GLY A 748 19.24 -7.58 29.11
C GLY A 748 19.75 -8.31 30.36
N GLY A 749 20.96 -7.94 30.81
CA GLY A 749 21.70 -8.72 31.81
C GLY A 749 21.16 -8.66 33.25
N GLU A 750 20.23 -7.74 33.54
CA GLU A 750 19.69 -7.57 34.89
C GLU A 750 18.33 -8.26 35.04
N SER A 751 18.22 -9.13 36.05
CA SER A 751 16.92 -9.57 36.55
C SER A 751 16.15 -8.35 37.07
N PRO A 752 14.85 -8.21 36.74
CA PRO A 752 14.06 -7.08 37.23
C PRO A 752 14.14 -6.96 38.75
N GLN A 753 14.54 -5.79 39.23
CA GLN A 753 14.51 -5.47 40.66
C GLN A 753 13.06 -5.22 41.06
N SER A 754 12.55 -6.01 42.01
CA SER A 754 11.31 -5.70 42.72
C SER A 754 11.59 -4.57 43.70
N ASP A 755 10.87 -3.46 43.58
CA ASP A 755 10.89 -2.44 44.63
C ASP A 755 10.29 -3.05 45.91
N PRO A 756 11.04 -3.13 47.02
CA PRO A 756 10.55 -3.72 48.25
C PRO A 756 9.41 -2.92 48.91
N THR A 757 9.08 -1.72 48.42
CA THR A 757 8.04 -0.86 48.98
C THR A 757 6.64 -1.08 48.36
N ASP A 758 6.54 -1.47 47.09
CA ASP A 758 5.27 -1.69 46.40
C ASP A 758 5.21 -2.99 45.58
N GLY A 759 6.31 -3.75 45.51
CA GLY A 759 6.40 -4.99 44.74
C GLY A 759 6.51 -4.79 43.22
N ALA A 760 6.67 -3.56 42.74
CA ALA A 760 6.76 -3.26 41.31
C ALA A 760 8.07 -3.78 40.72
N VAL A 761 7.94 -4.63 39.70
CA VAL A 761 9.05 -5.08 38.85
C VAL A 761 9.46 -3.92 37.95
N ARG A 762 10.69 -3.42 38.13
CA ARG A 762 11.26 -2.42 37.23
C ARG A 762 12.17 -3.14 36.22
N PRO A 763 11.94 -3.03 34.91
CA PRO A 763 12.83 -3.61 33.89
C PRO A 763 14.08 -2.75 33.67
N GLY A 764 15.21 -3.36 33.28
CA GLY A 764 16.47 -2.65 33.01
C GLY A 764 16.47 -1.88 31.68
N VAL A 765 15.64 -2.34 30.74
CA VAL A 765 15.48 -1.76 29.39
C VAL A 765 13.99 -1.56 29.10
N LEU A 766 13.67 -0.46 28.42
CA LEU A 766 12.35 -0.16 27.89
C LEU A 766 12.49 0.33 26.45
N LEU A 767 11.41 0.26 25.69
CA LEU A 767 11.33 0.85 24.37
C LEU A 767 10.51 2.14 24.46
N ALA A 768 11.03 3.21 23.87
CA ALA A 768 10.43 4.54 23.88
C ALA A 768 10.02 4.95 22.45
N PRO A 769 9.18 6.00 22.31
CA PRO A 769 8.93 6.62 21.02
C PRO A 769 10.23 6.95 20.28
N ASN A 770 10.21 6.75 18.96
CA ASN A 770 11.31 7.08 18.07
C ASN A 770 11.67 8.57 18.17
N ASP A 771 12.94 8.92 17.96
CA ASP A 771 13.39 10.32 17.92
C ASP A 771 12.71 11.16 16.83
N SER A 772 12.25 10.53 15.75
CA SER A 772 11.49 11.19 14.68
C SER A 772 10.08 11.63 15.13
N GLY A 773 9.57 11.10 16.25
CA GLY A 773 8.20 11.32 16.71
C GLY A 773 7.14 10.67 15.83
N ARG A 774 7.54 9.76 14.92
CA ARG A 774 6.66 9.09 13.96
C ARG A 774 6.94 7.59 13.85
N PHE A 775 5.96 6.89 13.31
CA PHE A 775 6.14 5.52 12.83
C PHE A 775 7.13 5.51 11.67
N GLU A 776 8.06 4.56 11.71
CA GLU A 776 9.06 4.36 10.66
C GLU A 776 8.92 2.97 10.07
N SER A 777 8.58 2.93 8.77
CA SER A 777 8.72 1.74 7.93
C SER A 777 9.86 1.93 6.95
N ARG A 778 10.96 1.21 7.18
CA ARG A 778 12.24 1.37 6.49
C ARG A 778 12.87 0.01 6.20
N PHE A 779 13.68 -0.06 5.15
CA PHE A 779 14.59 -1.16 4.90
C PHE A 779 16.00 -0.67 5.17
N VAL A 780 16.66 -1.22 6.20
CA VAL A 780 17.93 -0.70 6.74
C VAL A 780 19.01 -1.78 6.76
N ALA A 781 20.26 -1.37 6.89
CA ALA A 781 21.38 -2.28 7.10
C ALA A 781 21.52 -2.59 8.59
N LEU A 782 21.68 -3.89 8.91
CA LEU A 782 21.83 -4.39 10.26
C LEU A 782 23.06 -5.30 10.35
N ALA A 783 24.00 -4.95 11.22
CA ALA A 783 25.15 -5.79 11.53
C ALA A 783 24.84 -6.75 12.68
N ILE A 784 25.45 -7.94 12.58
CA ILE A 784 25.35 -9.01 13.57
C ILE A 784 26.73 -9.20 14.23
N GLU A 785 26.80 -8.94 15.53
CA GLU A 785 27.99 -9.10 16.37
C GLU A 785 28.00 -10.50 17.03
N GLU A 786 29.20 -10.94 17.44
CA GLU A 786 29.35 -12.16 18.26
C GLU A 786 28.57 -12.04 19.57
N SER A 787 27.85 -13.11 19.95
CA SER A 787 27.05 -13.12 21.18
C SER A 787 26.68 -14.52 21.63
N PRO A 788 26.13 -14.66 22.86
CA PRO A 788 25.55 -15.92 23.34
C PRO A 788 24.27 -16.33 22.59
N ALA A 789 23.65 -15.45 21.82
CA ALA A 789 22.30 -15.66 21.26
C ALA A 789 22.24 -16.89 20.35
N VAL A 790 21.50 -17.92 20.78
CA VAL A 790 21.46 -19.22 20.10
C VAL A 790 20.96 -19.12 18.65
N MET A 791 20.01 -18.20 18.40
CA MET A 791 19.43 -17.97 17.08
C MET A 791 20.39 -17.26 16.11
N LEU A 792 21.43 -16.58 16.60
CA LEU A 792 22.39 -15.83 15.76
C LEU A 792 23.73 -16.56 15.59
N ARG A 793 23.82 -17.80 16.06
CA ARG A 793 25.04 -18.60 15.99
C ARG A 793 25.56 -18.72 14.56
N GLY A 794 26.84 -18.39 14.36
CA GLY A 794 27.51 -18.46 13.06
C GLY A 794 27.15 -17.34 12.07
N MET A 795 26.33 -16.36 12.48
CA MET A 795 25.95 -15.22 11.62
C MET A 795 26.80 -13.96 11.87
N ALA A 796 27.68 -13.99 12.87
CA ALA A 796 28.49 -12.84 13.27
C ALA A 796 29.40 -12.34 12.13
N GLY A 797 29.62 -11.02 12.09
CA GLY A 797 30.36 -10.33 11.03
C GLY A 797 29.56 -10.08 9.75
N SER A 798 28.31 -10.55 9.66
CA SER A 798 27.41 -10.22 8.55
C SER A 798 26.75 -8.85 8.75
N THR A 799 26.54 -8.16 7.64
CA THR A 799 25.71 -6.94 7.54
C THR A 799 24.64 -7.20 6.49
N LEU A 800 23.37 -7.23 6.90
CA LEU A 800 22.24 -7.67 6.07
C LEU A 800 21.15 -6.61 6.03
N GLY A 801 20.40 -6.55 4.92
CA GLY A 801 19.21 -5.71 4.80
C GLY A 801 18.04 -6.31 5.58
N ILE A 802 17.28 -5.49 6.30
CA ILE A 802 16.13 -5.95 7.11
C ILE A 802 15.03 -4.89 7.19
N TRP A 803 13.78 -5.35 7.28
CA TRP A 803 12.61 -4.50 7.50
C TRP A 803 12.52 -4.01 8.94
N VAL A 804 12.15 -2.73 9.06
CA VAL A 804 11.78 -2.07 10.31
C VAL A 804 10.40 -1.46 10.12
N ALA A 805 9.53 -1.60 11.13
CA ALA A 805 8.16 -1.10 11.12
C ALA A 805 7.68 -0.83 12.56
N HIS A 806 8.00 0.34 13.13
CA HIS A 806 7.60 0.68 14.51
C HIS A 806 7.54 2.20 14.79
N GLY A 807 6.67 2.60 15.74
CA GLY A 807 6.63 3.95 16.31
C GLY A 807 7.34 4.11 17.66
N GLU A 808 7.49 3.01 18.40
CA GLU A 808 8.12 2.96 19.72
C GLU A 808 9.25 1.92 19.75
N GLY A 809 10.30 2.14 18.95
CA GLY A 809 11.43 1.19 18.84
C GLY A 809 12.73 1.63 19.51
N ARG A 810 12.77 2.81 20.14
CA ARG A 810 14.02 3.36 20.69
C ARG A 810 14.38 2.68 22.00
N MET A 811 15.51 1.99 22.04
CA MET A 811 16.01 1.35 23.26
C MET A 811 16.44 2.39 24.30
N ARG A 812 15.80 2.35 25.45
CA ARG A 812 16.13 3.19 26.61
C ARG A 812 16.56 2.32 27.78
N PHE A 813 17.78 2.53 28.22
CA PHE A 813 18.37 1.86 29.37
C PHE A 813 18.08 2.67 30.63
N ARG A 814 17.81 1.99 31.75
CA ARG A 814 17.53 2.65 33.03
C ARG A 814 18.66 3.59 33.45
N SER A 815 19.89 3.15 33.25
CA SER A 815 21.08 3.92 33.57
C SER A 815 22.25 3.58 32.62
N PRO A 816 23.28 4.43 32.54
CA PRO A 816 24.49 4.15 31.77
C PRO A 816 25.20 2.86 32.18
N GLU A 817 25.11 2.46 33.45
CA GLU A 817 25.70 1.22 33.96
C GLU A 817 25.03 -0.02 33.36
N VAL A 818 23.69 0.01 33.22
CA VAL A 818 22.94 -1.07 32.57
C VAL A 818 23.35 -1.20 31.09
N LEU A 819 23.48 -0.08 30.39
CA LEU A 819 23.96 -0.07 29.00
C LEU A 819 25.39 -0.64 28.91
N ALA A 820 26.29 -0.24 29.81
CA ALA A 820 27.66 -0.74 29.87
C ALA A 820 27.70 -2.25 30.16
N ALA A 821 26.87 -2.74 31.08
CA ALA A 821 26.75 -4.17 31.40
C ALA A 821 26.24 -4.98 30.20
N VAL A 822 25.19 -4.50 29.52
CA VAL A 822 24.66 -5.12 28.29
C VAL A 822 25.72 -5.17 27.18
N THR A 823 26.45 -4.09 26.99
CA THR A 823 27.47 -3.98 25.93
C THR A 823 28.68 -4.86 26.23
N SER A 824 29.24 -4.77 27.45
CA SER A 824 30.40 -5.57 27.86
C SER A 824 30.10 -7.08 27.96
N GLY A 825 28.85 -7.45 28.25
CA GLY A 825 28.41 -8.84 28.25
C GLY A 825 28.09 -9.41 26.85
N GLY A 826 28.22 -8.63 25.78
CA GLY A 826 27.86 -9.07 24.42
C GLY A 826 26.37 -9.38 24.27
N LEU A 827 25.51 -8.73 25.06
CA LEU A 827 24.07 -9.03 25.12
C LEU A 827 23.24 -8.21 24.12
N ALA A 828 23.89 -7.43 23.27
CA ALA A 828 23.25 -6.60 22.26
C ALA A 828 23.80 -6.92 20.86
N PRO A 829 23.54 -8.10 20.29
CA PRO A 829 24.21 -8.54 19.06
C PRO A 829 23.83 -7.80 17.78
N LEU A 830 22.75 -7.01 17.79
CA LEU A 830 22.19 -6.43 16.57
C LEU A 830 22.40 -4.92 16.58
N ARG A 831 22.98 -4.39 15.50
CA ARG A 831 23.34 -2.97 15.34
C ARG A 831 22.81 -2.39 14.03
N TYR A 832 22.07 -1.30 14.09
CA TYR A 832 21.87 -0.41 12.94
C TYR A 832 23.22 0.17 12.53
N VAL A 833 23.52 0.09 11.23
CA VAL A 833 24.81 0.53 10.69
C VAL A 833 24.64 1.53 9.54
N ASP A 834 25.68 2.31 9.32
CA ASP A 834 25.78 3.21 8.17
C ASP A 834 26.14 2.44 6.87
N ASP A 835 26.31 3.19 5.79
CA ASP A 835 26.67 2.64 4.47
C ASP A 835 28.06 1.95 4.46
N GLN A 836 28.92 2.23 5.45
CA GLN A 836 30.23 1.60 5.64
C GLN A 836 30.18 0.39 6.60
N GLY A 837 28.98 0.04 7.09
CA GLY A 837 28.79 -1.06 8.02
C GLY A 837 29.23 -0.75 9.45
N GLN A 838 29.40 0.53 9.82
CA GLN A 838 29.74 0.94 11.19
C GLN A 838 28.47 1.25 11.99
N PRO A 839 28.38 0.86 13.28
CA PRO A 839 27.25 1.22 14.12
C PRO A 839 26.96 2.72 14.15
N THR A 840 25.70 3.09 13.95
CA THR A 840 25.31 4.50 13.81
C THR A 840 24.11 4.89 14.67
N GLN A 841 24.05 6.17 15.01
CA GLN A 841 22.88 6.83 15.60
C GLN A 841 22.27 7.85 14.63
N GLU A 842 22.75 7.89 13.38
CA GLU A 842 22.26 8.85 12.42
C GLU A 842 20.93 8.42 11.81
N TYR A 843 19.94 9.32 11.85
CA TYR A 843 18.67 9.13 11.18
C TYR A 843 18.82 9.30 9.66
N PRO A 844 18.17 8.46 8.81
CA PRO A 844 17.28 7.35 9.14
C PRO A 844 17.97 5.97 9.16
N LEU A 845 19.31 5.92 9.08
CA LEU A 845 20.07 4.65 9.08
C LEU A 845 19.85 3.90 10.40
N ASN A 846 19.81 4.65 11.50
CA ASN A 846 19.16 4.27 12.74
C ASN A 846 17.78 4.95 12.79
N PRO A 847 16.68 4.20 12.56
CA PRO A 847 15.35 4.80 12.38
C PRO A 847 14.72 5.27 13.70
N ASN A 848 15.20 4.82 14.86
CA ASN A 848 14.57 5.13 16.15
C ASN A 848 15.43 5.97 17.10
N GLY A 849 16.74 6.10 16.85
CA GLY A 849 17.67 6.82 17.73
C GLY A 849 18.20 5.98 18.89
N SER A 850 18.17 4.64 18.79
CA SER A 850 18.71 3.79 19.85
C SER A 850 20.22 4.00 20.03
N PRO A 851 20.72 4.09 21.28
CA PRO A 851 22.13 4.35 21.54
C PRO A 851 23.01 3.25 20.96
N LEU A 852 24.20 3.61 20.47
CA LEU A 852 25.15 2.70 19.83
C LEU A 852 24.57 1.90 18.64
N GLY A 853 23.43 2.32 18.08
CA GLY A 853 22.75 1.58 17.03
C GLY A 853 22.06 0.31 17.52
N ILE A 854 21.87 0.09 18.83
CA ILE A 854 21.29 -1.17 19.34
C ILE A 854 19.90 -1.42 18.74
N ALA A 855 19.72 -2.55 18.07
CA ALA A 855 18.46 -2.96 17.44
C ALA A 855 17.83 -4.23 18.07
N GLY A 856 18.59 -4.94 18.90
CA GLY A 856 18.14 -6.16 19.57
C GLY A 856 19.04 -6.58 20.73
N LEU A 857 18.47 -7.33 21.66
CA LEU A 857 19.06 -7.79 22.91
C LEU A 857 18.82 -9.28 23.12
N CYS A 858 19.75 -9.96 23.79
CA CYS A 858 19.57 -11.34 24.23
C CYS A 858 19.69 -11.48 25.75
N SER A 859 19.25 -12.63 26.27
CA SER A 859 19.49 -13.03 27.66
C SER A 859 20.96 -13.44 27.86
N PRO A 860 21.48 -13.42 29.11
CA PRO A 860 22.84 -13.87 29.41
C PRO A 860 23.16 -15.30 29.00
N ASP A 861 22.15 -16.19 29.05
CA ASP A 861 22.26 -17.58 28.60
C ASP A 861 21.96 -17.76 27.10
N GLY A 862 21.68 -16.67 26.36
CA GLY A 862 21.51 -16.66 24.92
C GLY A 862 20.20 -17.25 24.37
N ARG A 863 19.37 -17.88 25.22
CA ARG A 863 18.17 -18.61 24.79
C ARG A 863 16.99 -17.70 24.43
N HIS A 864 17.01 -16.45 24.86
CA HIS A 864 15.92 -15.50 24.64
C HIS A 864 16.46 -14.29 23.88
N LEU A 865 15.89 -14.03 22.70
CA LEU A 865 16.30 -12.96 21.81
C LEU A 865 15.11 -12.03 21.56
N ALA A 866 15.33 -10.73 21.69
CA ALA A 866 14.35 -9.69 21.42
C ALA A 866 14.93 -8.69 20.41
N MET A 867 14.21 -8.35 19.36
CA MET A 867 14.66 -7.40 18.36
C MET A 867 13.53 -6.57 17.77
N MET A 868 13.81 -5.31 17.46
CA MET A 868 12.83 -4.42 16.84
C MET A 868 12.62 -4.66 15.33
N PRO A 869 13.66 -4.96 14.53
CA PRO A 869 13.49 -5.32 13.12
C PRO A 869 12.77 -6.66 12.92
N HIS A 870 12.23 -6.89 11.72
CA HIS A 870 11.38 -8.04 11.37
C HIS A 870 12.11 -9.06 10.46
N PRO A 871 12.86 -10.03 11.02
CA PRO A 871 13.55 -11.05 10.21
C PRO A 871 12.58 -12.02 9.52
N GLU A 872 11.40 -12.26 10.10
CA GLU A 872 10.34 -13.11 9.56
C GLU A 872 9.72 -12.54 8.27
N ARG A 873 9.86 -11.23 8.05
CA ARG A 873 9.49 -10.54 6.81
C ARG A 873 10.63 -10.51 5.80
N CYS A 874 11.71 -11.24 6.05
CA CYS A 874 12.91 -11.27 5.20
C CYS A 874 13.45 -12.70 4.98
N VAL A 875 12.67 -13.76 5.22
CA VAL A 875 13.12 -15.17 5.06
C VAL A 875 13.18 -15.66 3.62
N LEU A 876 12.70 -14.88 2.65
CA LEU A 876 12.78 -15.19 1.21
C LEU A 876 13.45 -14.05 0.45
N PRO A 877 14.24 -14.34 -0.62
CA PRO A 877 14.91 -13.30 -1.39
C PRO A 877 13.96 -12.23 -1.96
N TRP A 878 12.75 -12.61 -2.39
CA TRP A 878 11.78 -11.65 -2.95
C TRP A 878 11.11 -10.76 -1.90
N GLN A 879 11.26 -11.05 -0.59
CA GLN A 879 10.76 -10.17 0.46
C GLN A 879 11.70 -9.00 0.77
N TRP A 880 12.94 -9.04 0.29
CA TRP A 880 13.90 -7.96 0.49
C TRP A 880 13.57 -6.78 -0.43
N ALA A 881 13.42 -5.58 0.15
CA ALA A 881 13.13 -4.38 -0.61
C ALA A 881 14.19 -4.09 -1.69
N TRP A 882 15.45 -4.40 -1.35
CA TRP A 882 16.58 -4.28 -2.25
C TRP A 882 17.69 -5.25 -1.83
N MET A 883 18.43 -5.73 -2.83
CA MET A 883 19.67 -6.48 -2.62
C MET A 883 20.66 -6.17 -3.75
N PRO A 884 21.97 -6.33 -3.50
CA PRO A 884 22.97 -6.21 -4.54
C PRO A 884 22.61 -7.10 -5.75
N PRO A 885 22.69 -6.59 -7.00
CA PRO A 885 22.34 -7.36 -8.19
C PRO A 885 23.09 -8.70 -8.31
N ALA A 886 24.33 -8.76 -7.81
CA ALA A 886 25.12 -9.99 -7.77
C ALA A 886 24.48 -11.06 -6.88
N TRP A 887 23.90 -10.68 -5.73
CA TRP A 887 23.21 -11.61 -4.84
C TRP A 887 21.86 -12.02 -5.41
N ARG A 888 21.11 -11.09 -6.02
CA ARG A 888 19.79 -11.38 -6.62
C ARG A 888 19.84 -12.51 -7.65
N ARG A 889 20.95 -12.63 -8.39
CA ARG A 889 21.13 -13.64 -9.45
C ARG A 889 21.48 -15.03 -8.93
N THR A 890 22.03 -15.14 -7.72
CA THR A 890 22.63 -16.39 -7.22
C THR A 890 21.98 -16.91 -5.93
N MET A 891 21.27 -16.05 -5.19
CA MET A 891 20.76 -16.35 -3.87
C MET A 891 19.35 -16.94 -3.94
N GLU A 892 19.25 -18.25 -3.70
CA GLU A 892 17.97 -18.97 -3.65
C GLU A 892 17.29 -18.87 -2.28
N VAL A 893 18.08 -18.73 -1.21
CA VAL A 893 17.63 -18.70 0.18
C VAL A 893 18.07 -17.39 0.83
N SER A 894 17.15 -16.75 1.56
CA SER A 894 17.52 -15.54 2.29
C SER A 894 18.42 -15.85 3.49
N PRO A 895 19.44 -15.03 3.76
CA PRO A 895 20.27 -15.13 4.95
C PRO A 895 19.48 -15.13 6.27
N TRP A 896 18.34 -14.44 6.34
CA TRP A 896 17.56 -14.38 7.58
C TRP A 896 16.86 -15.68 7.95
N LEU A 897 16.67 -16.62 7.00
CA LEU A 897 16.13 -17.94 7.32
C LEU A 897 17.05 -18.72 8.28
N ARG A 898 18.37 -18.48 8.21
CA ARG A 898 19.37 -19.11 9.08
C ARG A 898 19.08 -18.89 10.57
N MET A 899 18.53 -17.73 10.93
CA MET A 899 18.19 -17.41 12.31
C MET A 899 17.18 -18.40 12.90
N PHE A 900 16.18 -18.78 12.11
CA PHE A 900 15.14 -19.73 12.50
C PHE A 900 15.67 -21.17 12.47
N GLN A 901 16.53 -21.50 11.49
CA GLN A 901 17.20 -22.80 11.41
C GLN A 901 18.12 -23.04 12.62
N ASN A 902 18.86 -22.02 13.06
CA ASN A 902 19.69 -22.09 14.26
C ASN A 902 18.88 -22.44 15.52
N ALA A 903 17.64 -21.92 15.65
CA ALA A 903 16.75 -22.30 16.74
C ALA A 903 16.34 -23.78 16.66
N CYS A 904 16.07 -24.28 15.44
CA CYS A 904 15.74 -25.68 15.19
C CYS A 904 16.91 -26.60 15.55
N GLU A 905 18.10 -26.30 15.01
CA GLU A 905 19.34 -27.03 15.29
C GLU A 905 19.64 -27.09 16.80
N TRP A 906 19.48 -25.97 17.50
CA TRP A 906 19.66 -25.91 18.95
C TRP A 906 18.70 -26.85 19.70
N CYS A 907 17.41 -26.84 19.33
CA CYS A 907 16.40 -27.72 19.94
C CYS A 907 16.73 -29.22 19.76
N LEU A 908 17.39 -29.60 18.67
CA LEU A 908 17.76 -30.99 18.39
C LEU A 908 19.08 -31.41 19.06
N SER A 909 19.93 -30.44 19.39
CA SER A 909 21.21 -30.68 20.07
C SER A 909 21.10 -30.82 21.60
N CYS A 910 19.94 -30.48 22.17
CA CYS A 910 19.71 -30.36 23.62
C CYS A 910 18.63 -31.30 24.15
#